data_AF-A0A3N7JKY3-F1
#
_entry.id   AF-A0A3N7JKY3-F1
#
_cell.length_a   1.000
_cell.length_b   1.000
_cell.length_c   1.000
_cell.angle_alpha   90.00
_cell.angle_beta   90.00
_cell.angle_gamma   90.00
#
_symmetry.space_group_name_H-M   'P 1'
#
loop_
_entity.id
_entity.type
_entity.pdbx_description
1 polymer ?
#
loop_
_entity_poly.entity_id
_entity_poly.type
_entity_poly.pdbx_seq_one_letter_code
_entity_poly.pdbx_strand_id
1 'polypeptide(L)'
;MGCISILLVYAFNAVAESVPADVPASASEAWWGWEFLGRLHPIMVHFPVSLLLIAAVMEVMTFRKFQSSLRTGINWLVFVGAGGALISAVFGWLLASSGSYGGDTFATHQWVGIATAVLGILVAFFLWLIIRKKRYGFVKVYQALLLLATVGVSVAGHYGGSLTHGQDYLLSVTPWASDDDELLGGAEGPSTPVEWQTFASLDSLDDEQEMNLNLAVRTILAHKCYQCHSSDKTEGELRLDQKEFVFQGGESGPVIHPGDVKNSELVRRITLPPGHKEAMPGKGKPLNDNEIALIKLWVEKGAPWPDQAKGIFRVAPLAPRQPQLPAAVVGLENPLDLWVNEYFKKNEIQWPTVVDDRVFLRRVYFDLIGLPPGPQQLADFQADTRPDKRKLIVAELLARDNDYATHWTTFWNDLLRNDYTGPGYITNGRFNISDWLYRSLASNKPYDQFVRELLAPSEASKGFIKGIEWRGAVNSSQTTAMQAAQNVSQALLGVNLKCASCHDSFVSDWKLDDAYAFANIFSETPLEINRCDIPTGKMADTRLLWPELGNIPSSGSVEQKSQELARALTQPENGRIYRTLVNRIWGQLMGRGIVAPTDEMDKQPWSQDLLDWMAIYFAEEGYDIKKLLYLITTSKTYQLPSVTVADPATINADNFVFTGMLKRKLTAEQFADAVSMVVHPIYSVEALKYNPLGNEEAFKNVNSFVRAALVQNDPFLTALGRPSRENIISAREGQATLLQAMELTNGKLLNETLIAGAKEWADDHQSPESLTEAVFRQSFGRAPSEDERRVANEILENGVDTNAVQDLLWAVILLPEFQFIE
;
A
#
# COMPACT_ATOMS: atom_id res chain seq x y z
N MET A 1 -4.29 57.55 -31.16
CA MET A 1 -4.52 56.08 -31.07
C MET A 1 -4.32 55.36 -32.41
N GLY A 2 -3.52 55.87 -33.36
CA GLY A 2 -3.30 55.23 -34.68
C GLY A 2 -1.90 54.66 -34.95
N CYS A 3 -0.86 55.04 -34.18
CA CYS A 3 0.52 54.66 -34.48
C CYS A 3 1.12 53.56 -33.59
N ILE A 4 0.42 53.09 -32.54
CA ILE A 4 0.92 52.03 -31.66
C ILE A 4 0.43 50.64 -32.10
N SER A 5 -0.73 50.56 -32.76
CA SER A 5 -1.27 49.29 -33.29
C SER A 5 -0.49 48.75 -34.50
N ILE A 6 0.24 49.59 -35.23
CA ILE A 6 0.99 49.18 -36.43
C ILE A 6 2.36 48.59 -36.07
N LEU A 7 2.99 49.07 -34.99
CA LEU A 7 4.29 48.57 -34.52
C LEU A 7 4.21 47.21 -33.81
N LEU A 8 3.09 46.89 -33.15
CA LEU A 8 2.86 45.59 -32.51
C LEU A 8 2.48 44.48 -33.51
N VAL A 9 1.79 44.83 -34.61
CA VAL A 9 1.44 43.86 -35.67
C VAL A 9 2.66 43.55 -36.55
N TYR A 10 3.54 44.52 -36.82
CA TYR A 10 4.77 44.27 -37.60
C TYR A 10 5.82 43.44 -36.84
N ALA A 11 5.93 43.59 -35.52
CA ALA A 11 6.85 42.78 -34.71
C ALA A 11 6.39 41.31 -34.56
N PHE A 12 5.08 41.04 -34.67
CA PHE A 12 4.53 39.67 -34.62
C PHE A 12 4.51 38.97 -35.99
N ASN A 13 4.28 39.70 -37.09
CA ASN A 13 4.31 39.11 -38.42
C ASN A 13 5.75 38.83 -38.93
N ALA A 14 6.76 39.57 -38.45
CA ALA A 14 8.15 39.36 -38.84
C ALA A 14 8.79 38.07 -38.28
N VAL A 15 8.13 37.39 -37.33
CA VAL A 15 8.56 36.08 -36.81
C VAL A 15 7.72 34.93 -37.38
N ALA A 16 6.57 35.22 -38.00
CA ALA A 16 5.65 34.21 -38.54
C ALA A 16 5.88 33.87 -40.04
N GLU A 17 6.65 34.67 -40.78
CA GLU A 17 6.99 34.42 -42.18
C GLU A 17 8.50 34.21 -42.37
N SER A 18 9.00 33.03 -41.97
CA SER A 18 10.18 32.41 -42.60
C SER A 18 10.35 30.96 -42.15
N VAL A 19 9.42 30.09 -42.56
CA VAL A 19 9.73 28.67 -42.71
C VAL A 19 9.38 28.30 -44.14
N PRO A 20 10.37 28.11 -45.04
CA PRO A 20 10.08 27.56 -46.35
C PRO A 20 9.52 26.14 -46.18
N ALA A 21 8.37 25.90 -46.80
CA ALA A 21 7.94 24.54 -47.12
C ALA A 21 9.01 23.92 -48.04
N ASP A 22 9.38 22.67 -47.74
CA ASP A 22 10.44 21.88 -48.35
C ASP A 22 11.85 22.05 -47.76
N VAL A 23 12.10 21.37 -46.63
CA VAL A 23 13.43 20.92 -46.22
C VAL A 23 13.34 19.43 -45.82
N PRO A 24 14.24 18.54 -46.29
CA PRO A 24 14.19 17.11 -45.98
C PRO A 24 14.42 16.88 -44.48
N ALA A 25 13.69 15.94 -43.89
CA ALA A 25 13.84 15.54 -42.50
C ALA A 25 15.22 14.89 -42.25
N SER A 26 16.20 15.70 -41.89
CA SER A 26 17.33 15.25 -41.07
C SER A 26 17.01 15.63 -39.63
N ALA A 27 16.75 14.64 -38.78
CA ALA A 27 16.55 14.80 -37.36
C ALA A 27 17.80 15.45 -36.73
N SER A 28 17.73 16.76 -36.45
CA SER A 28 18.51 17.34 -35.36
C SER A 28 17.70 17.11 -34.10
N GLU A 29 18.04 16.09 -33.33
CA GLU A 29 17.43 15.85 -32.02
C GLU A 29 17.52 17.13 -31.17
N ALA A 30 16.36 17.66 -30.78
CA ALA A 30 16.31 18.76 -29.83
C ALA A 30 16.97 18.29 -28.51
N TRP A 31 17.83 19.12 -27.93
CA TRP A 31 18.50 18.80 -26.66
C TRP A 31 17.45 18.42 -25.59
N TRP A 32 17.57 17.23 -25.00
CA TRP A 32 16.67 16.66 -23.98
C TRP A 32 16.34 17.64 -22.84
N GLY A 33 17.25 18.57 -22.54
CA GLY A 33 17.04 19.59 -21.53
C GLY A 33 15.86 20.52 -21.82
N TRP A 34 15.53 20.79 -23.09
CA TRP A 34 14.35 21.58 -23.46
C TRP A 34 13.05 20.85 -23.15
N GLU A 35 13.02 19.54 -23.40
CA GLU A 35 11.87 18.70 -23.06
C GLU A 35 11.73 18.57 -21.54
N PHE A 36 12.84 18.31 -20.83
CA PHE A 36 12.88 18.26 -19.36
C PHE A 36 12.37 19.55 -18.71
N LEU A 37 12.84 20.73 -19.16
CA LEU A 37 12.37 22.02 -18.67
C LEU A 37 10.87 22.23 -18.96
N GLY A 38 10.38 21.77 -20.10
CA GLY A 38 8.94 21.75 -20.40
C GLY A 38 8.16 20.91 -19.39
N ARG A 39 8.66 19.71 -19.04
CA ARG A 39 8.01 18.82 -18.08
C ARG A 39 7.98 19.35 -16.65
N LEU A 40 8.83 20.32 -16.28
CA LEU A 40 8.76 21.02 -14.99
C LEU A 40 7.56 21.99 -14.87
N HIS A 41 6.79 22.21 -15.94
CA HIS A 41 5.62 23.08 -15.94
C HIS A 41 4.66 22.85 -14.75
N PRO A 42 4.23 21.62 -14.39
CA PRO A 42 3.32 21.39 -13.27
C PRO A 42 3.88 21.85 -11.91
N ILE A 43 5.18 21.64 -11.66
CA ILE A 43 5.83 22.08 -10.41
C ILE A 43 5.77 23.61 -10.27
N MET A 44 6.01 24.32 -11.36
CA MET A 44 5.95 25.78 -11.39
C MET A 44 4.51 26.30 -11.25
N VAL A 45 3.51 25.54 -11.69
CA VAL A 45 2.07 25.88 -11.53
C VAL A 45 1.59 25.65 -10.09
N HIS A 46 2.00 24.58 -9.43
CA HIS A 46 1.42 24.16 -8.15
C HIS A 46 1.90 24.95 -6.93
N PHE A 47 3.12 25.52 -6.95
CA PHE A 47 3.66 26.21 -5.78
C PHE A 47 3.91 27.71 -5.99
N PRO A 48 4.75 28.18 -6.94
CA PRO A 48 4.95 29.61 -7.13
C PRO A 48 3.70 30.37 -7.58
N VAL A 49 2.96 29.87 -8.59
CA VAL A 49 1.81 30.59 -9.17
C VAL A 49 0.65 30.72 -8.19
N SER A 50 0.39 29.70 -7.38
CA SER A 50 -0.68 29.70 -6.37
C SER A 50 -0.47 30.76 -5.27
N LEU A 51 0.73 31.32 -5.11
CA LEU A 51 0.96 32.45 -4.20
C LEU A 51 0.15 33.69 -4.59
N LEU A 52 -0.25 33.84 -5.86
CA LEU A 52 -1.18 34.91 -6.28
C LEU A 52 -2.57 34.74 -5.65
N LEU A 53 -3.04 33.49 -5.48
CA LEU A 53 -4.31 33.20 -4.81
C LEU A 53 -4.25 33.60 -3.32
N ILE A 54 -3.16 33.22 -2.64
CA ILE A 54 -2.94 33.57 -1.23
C ILE A 54 -2.79 35.08 -1.07
N ALA A 55 -2.05 35.74 -1.97
CA ALA A 55 -1.93 37.20 -2.01
C ALA A 55 -3.30 37.86 -2.15
N ALA A 56 -4.19 37.35 -3.01
CA ALA A 56 -5.53 37.88 -3.20
C ALA A 56 -6.40 37.73 -1.95
N VAL A 57 -6.37 36.57 -1.27
CA VAL A 57 -7.09 36.36 -0.01
C VAL A 57 -6.62 37.36 1.05
N MET A 58 -5.30 37.50 1.22
CA MET A 58 -4.73 38.45 2.18
C MET A 58 -4.99 39.92 1.79
N GLU A 59 -5.04 40.23 0.49
CA GLU A 59 -5.40 41.56 -0.01
C GLU A 59 -6.87 41.90 0.31
N VAL A 60 -7.79 40.94 0.17
CA VAL A 60 -9.21 41.11 0.53
C VAL A 60 -9.37 41.38 2.03
N MET A 61 -8.64 40.66 2.88
CA MET A 61 -8.64 40.92 4.34
C MET A 61 -8.15 42.33 4.69
N THR A 62 -7.37 42.96 3.81
CA THR A 62 -6.78 44.29 4.02
C THR A 62 -7.36 45.36 3.10
N PHE A 63 -8.48 45.08 2.42
CA PHE A 63 -9.04 45.91 1.35
C PHE A 63 -9.36 47.36 1.78
N ARG A 64 -9.71 47.58 3.05
CA ARG A 64 -9.98 48.91 3.63
C ARG A 64 -8.74 49.64 4.16
N LYS A 65 -7.62 48.94 4.34
CA LYS A 65 -6.37 49.47 4.90
C LYS A 65 -5.17 48.89 4.15
N PHE A 66 -4.86 49.46 2.98
CA PHE A 66 -3.76 49.02 2.13
C PHE A 66 -2.42 48.94 2.91
N GLN A 67 -2.13 49.92 3.77
CA GLN A 67 -0.94 49.90 4.65
C GLN A 67 -1.20 49.10 5.94
N SER A 68 -1.47 47.80 5.80
CA SER A 68 -1.60 46.86 6.91
C SER A 68 -0.25 46.27 7.33
N SER A 69 -0.18 45.64 8.50
CA SER A 69 1.01 44.89 8.95
C SER A 69 1.37 43.72 8.03
N LEU A 70 0.40 43.20 7.27
CA LEU A 70 0.57 42.09 6.33
C LEU A 70 1.16 42.53 4.97
N ARG A 71 1.29 43.84 4.71
CA ARG A 71 1.66 44.39 3.39
C ARG A 71 2.98 43.84 2.86
N THR A 72 3.99 43.70 3.71
CA THR A 72 5.30 43.14 3.31
C THR A 72 5.16 41.70 2.80
N GLY A 73 4.37 40.87 3.49
CA GLY A 73 4.09 39.50 3.05
C GLY A 73 3.32 39.46 1.74
N ILE A 74 2.26 40.25 1.62
CA ILE A 74 1.45 40.33 0.38
C ILE A 74 2.32 40.74 -0.82
N ASN A 75 3.22 41.72 -0.64
CA ASN A 75 4.09 42.17 -1.73
C ASN A 75 5.00 41.04 -2.25
N TRP A 76 5.62 40.28 -1.34
CA TRP A 76 6.45 39.14 -1.72
C TRP A 76 5.65 38.06 -2.44
N LEU A 77 4.46 37.72 -1.93
CA LEU A 77 3.56 36.75 -2.57
C LEU A 77 3.19 37.17 -4.00
N VAL A 78 2.92 38.45 -4.23
CA VAL A 78 2.62 38.98 -5.57
C VAL A 78 3.83 38.88 -6.51
N PHE A 79 5.02 39.31 -6.08
CA PHE A 79 6.20 39.29 -6.96
C PHE A 79 6.66 37.86 -7.28
N VAL A 80 6.71 36.99 -6.27
CA VAL A 80 7.08 35.58 -6.46
C VAL A 80 6.01 34.86 -7.29
N GLY A 81 4.73 35.11 -7.02
CA GLY A 81 3.63 34.52 -7.77
C GLY A 81 3.57 34.97 -9.23
N ALA A 82 3.80 36.26 -9.50
CA ALA A 82 3.89 36.79 -10.87
C ALA A 82 5.11 36.23 -11.63
N GLY A 83 6.26 36.13 -10.96
CA GLY A 83 7.46 35.50 -11.53
C GLY A 83 7.21 34.01 -11.85
N GLY A 84 6.57 33.30 -10.92
CA GLY A 84 6.13 31.92 -11.11
C GLY A 84 5.22 31.74 -12.32
N ALA A 85 4.25 32.66 -12.51
CA ALA A 85 3.30 32.59 -13.63
C ALA A 85 3.98 32.78 -14.99
N LEU A 86 4.96 33.69 -15.05
CA LEU A 86 5.76 33.88 -16.26
C LEU A 86 6.60 32.64 -16.59
N ILE A 87 7.32 32.08 -15.61
CA ILE A 87 8.17 30.89 -15.84
C ILE A 87 7.30 29.69 -16.21
N SER A 88 6.17 29.52 -15.54
CA SER A 88 5.20 28.47 -15.85
C SER A 88 4.70 28.58 -17.30
N ALA A 89 4.33 29.77 -17.78
CA ALA A 89 3.91 29.95 -19.17
C ALA A 89 5.01 29.62 -20.18
N VAL A 90 6.28 29.93 -19.87
CA VAL A 90 7.44 29.57 -20.71
C VAL A 90 7.63 28.05 -20.74
N PHE A 91 7.60 27.38 -19.60
CA PHE A 91 7.72 25.91 -19.55
C PHE A 91 6.53 25.22 -20.23
N GLY A 92 5.33 25.75 -20.08
CA GLY A 92 4.14 25.24 -20.77
C GLY A 92 4.24 25.39 -22.29
N TRP A 93 4.85 26.48 -22.78
CA TRP A 93 5.12 26.66 -24.21
C TRP A 93 6.21 25.71 -24.73
N LEU A 94 7.28 25.48 -23.96
CA LEU A 94 8.28 24.46 -24.29
C LEU A 94 7.67 23.06 -24.34
N LEU A 95 6.82 22.74 -23.37
CA LEU A 95 6.10 21.46 -23.32
C LEU A 95 5.15 21.30 -24.52
N ALA A 96 4.43 22.35 -24.90
CA ALA A 96 3.58 22.37 -26.09
C ALA A 96 4.35 22.07 -27.39
N SER A 97 5.60 22.55 -27.48
CA SER A 97 6.43 22.36 -28.68
C SER A 97 6.98 20.94 -28.84
N SER A 98 6.89 20.09 -27.82
CA SER A 98 7.31 18.68 -27.86
C SER A 98 6.34 17.74 -28.60
N GLY A 99 5.22 18.24 -29.13
CA GLY A 99 4.30 17.49 -30.00
C GLY A 99 3.35 16.51 -29.28
N SER A 100 3.42 16.42 -27.95
CA SER A 100 2.66 15.43 -27.16
C SER A 100 1.24 15.85 -26.75
N TYR A 101 0.82 17.09 -27.07
CA TYR A 101 -0.45 17.67 -26.60
C TYR A 101 -1.27 18.25 -27.75
N GLY A 102 -2.59 18.00 -27.74
CA GLY A 102 -3.54 18.51 -28.74
C GLY A 102 -4.98 18.45 -28.25
N GLY A 103 -5.88 19.19 -28.91
CA GLY A 103 -7.31 19.27 -28.60
C GLY A 103 -7.75 20.59 -27.95
N ASP A 104 -9.07 20.79 -27.88
CA ASP A 104 -9.69 22.07 -27.45
C ASP A 104 -9.38 22.42 -25.99
N THR A 105 -9.32 21.42 -25.11
CA THR A 105 -8.95 21.60 -23.69
C THR A 105 -7.52 22.09 -23.53
N PHE A 106 -6.60 21.56 -24.33
CA PHE A 106 -5.20 21.99 -24.34
C PHE A 106 -5.05 23.43 -24.84
N ALA A 107 -5.70 23.78 -25.96
CA ALA A 107 -5.68 25.14 -26.49
C ALA A 107 -6.26 26.14 -25.48
N THR A 108 -7.36 25.78 -24.81
CA THR A 108 -7.98 26.60 -23.77
C THR A 108 -7.04 26.81 -22.59
N HIS A 109 -6.42 25.73 -22.08
CA HIS A 109 -5.45 25.79 -20.99
C HIS A 109 -4.25 26.69 -21.35
N GLN A 110 -3.69 26.52 -22.54
CA GLN A 110 -2.55 27.29 -23.03
C GLN A 110 -2.83 28.80 -23.04
N TRP A 111 -3.95 29.22 -23.63
CA TRP A 111 -4.29 30.64 -23.73
C TRP A 111 -4.66 31.26 -22.40
N VAL A 112 -5.38 30.53 -21.53
CA VAL A 112 -5.69 31.00 -20.17
C VAL A 112 -4.41 31.12 -19.33
N GLY A 113 -3.47 30.19 -19.47
CA GLY A 113 -2.16 30.25 -18.80
C GLY A 113 -1.34 31.47 -19.22
N ILE A 114 -1.26 31.74 -20.53
CA ILE A 114 -0.57 32.94 -21.07
C ILE A 114 -1.25 34.23 -20.57
N ALA A 115 -2.58 34.29 -20.62
CA ALA A 115 -3.33 35.44 -20.13
C ALA A 115 -3.07 35.69 -18.63
N THR A 116 -2.98 34.62 -17.84
CA THR A 116 -2.67 34.68 -16.41
C THR A 116 -1.27 35.21 -16.14
N ALA A 117 -0.26 34.80 -16.92
CA ALA A 117 1.10 35.32 -16.82
C ALA A 117 1.16 36.83 -17.13
N VAL A 118 0.47 37.27 -18.19
CA VAL A 118 0.37 38.70 -18.55
C VAL A 118 -0.29 39.50 -17.43
N LEU A 119 -1.40 39.00 -16.87
CA LEU A 119 -2.07 39.62 -15.73
C LEU A 119 -1.15 39.68 -14.51
N GLY A 120 -0.42 38.62 -14.18
CA GLY A 120 0.57 38.59 -13.10
C GLY A 120 1.64 39.69 -13.23
N ILE A 121 2.17 39.89 -14.44
CA ILE A 121 3.14 40.96 -14.72
C ILE A 121 2.52 42.34 -14.50
N LEU A 122 1.29 42.56 -14.97
CA LEU A 122 0.58 43.83 -14.76
C LEU A 122 0.32 44.09 -13.27
N VAL A 123 -0.08 43.06 -12.51
CA VAL A 123 -0.25 43.14 -11.05
C VAL A 123 1.05 43.58 -10.38
N ALA A 124 2.16 42.91 -10.69
CA ALA A 124 3.49 43.24 -10.15
C ALA A 124 3.93 44.67 -10.54
N PHE A 125 3.66 45.09 -11.78
CA PHE A 125 3.99 46.43 -12.27
C PHE A 125 3.22 47.54 -11.52
N PHE A 126 1.90 47.40 -11.38
CA PHE A 126 1.10 48.39 -10.65
C PHE A 126 1.43 48.40 -9.16
N LEU A 127 1.73 47.24 -8.57
CA LEU A 127 2.23 47.16 -7.20
C LEU A 127 3.56 47.91 -7.04
N TRP A 128 4.49 47.72 -7.98
CA TRP A 128 5.76 48.44 -8.02
C TRP A 128 5.56 49.96 -8.14
N LEU A 129 4.63 50.44 -8.97
CA LEU A 129 4.27 51.86 -9.07
C LEU A 129 3.73 52.42 -7.75
N ILE A 130 2.93 51.66 -7.02
CA ILE A 130 2.38 52.07 -5.73
C ILE A 130 3.50 52.17 -4.68
N ILE A 131 4.36 51.17 -4.57
CA ILE A 131 5.39 51.08 -3.52
C ILE A 131 6.57 52.01 -3.82
N ARG A 132 7.15 51.95 -5.02
CA ARG A 132 8.40 52.66 -5.36
C ARG A 132 8.16 54.09 -5.84
N LYS A 133 7.06 54.32 -6.57
CA LYS A 133 6.73 55.66 -7.10
C LYS A 133 5.66 56.38 -6.28
N LYS A 134 5.23 55.81 -5.15
CA LYS A 134 4.23 56.36 -4.21
C LYS A 134 2.91 56.77 -4.89
N ARG A 135 2.52 56.09 -5.97
CA ARG A 135 1.30 56.39 -6.76
C ARG A 135 0.10 55.60 -6.23
N TYR A 136 -0.41 55.99 -5.05
CA TYR A 136 -1.53 55.29 -4.38
C TYR A 136 -2.87 55.33 -5.14
N GLY A 137 -3.02 56.20 -6.14
CA GLY A 137 -4.20 56.20 -7.03
C GLY A 137 -4.41 54.89 -7.81
N PHE A 138 -3.37 54.07 -7.96
CA PHE A 138 -3.45 52.79 -8.67
C PHE A 138 -3.85 51.60 -7.78
N VAL A 139 -4.09 51.78 -6.48
CA VAL A 139 -4.42 50.66 -5.57
C VAL A 139 -5.63 49.86 -6.06
N LYS A 140 -6.70 50.54 -6.49
CA LYS A 140 -7.90 49.86 -7.01
C LYS A 140 -7.63 49.08 -8.31
N VAL A 141 -6.73 49.60 -9.16
CA VAL A 141 -6.34 48.94 -10.42
C VAL A 141 -5.53 47.68 -10.11
N TYR A 142 -4.56 47.77 -9.21
CA TYR A 142 -3.78 46.62 -8.73
C TYR A 142 -4.69 45.55 -8.11
N GLN A 143 -5.63 45.92 -7.24
CA GLN A 143 -6.55 44.98 -6.60
C GLN A 143 -7.46 44.29 -7.61
N ALA A 144 -8.00 45.03 -8.59
CA ALA A 144 -8.82 44.46 -9.65
C ALA A 144 -8.03 43.47 -10.52
N LEU A 145 -6.79 43.83 -10.90
CA LEU A 145 -5.93 42.95 -11.67
C LEU A 145 -5.53 41.70 -10.89
N LEU A 146 -5.29 41.80 -9.59
CA LEU A 146 -4.94 40.65 -8.74
C LEU A 146 -6.11 39.66 -8.64
N LEU A 147 -7.34 40.16 -8.50
CA LEU A 147 -8.54 39.32 -8.53
C LEU A 147 -8.74 38.65 -9.89
N LEU A 148 -8.52 39.37 -10.99
CA LEU A 148 -8.58 38.78 -12.34
C LEU A 148 -7.50 37.71 -12.56
N ALA A 149 -6.27 37.97 -12.12
CA ALA A 149 -5.19 36.99 -12.16
C ALA A 149 -5.54 35.73 -11.34
N THR A 150 -6.19 35.90 -10.19
CA THR A 150 -6.66 34.80 -9.33
C THR A 150 -7.68 33.92 -10.06
N VAL A 151 -8.65 34.52 -10.76
CA VAL A 151 -9.60 33.77 -11.61
C VAL A 151 -8.84 33.03 -12.72
N GLY A 152 -7.88 33.69 -13.36
CA GLY A 152 -7.02 33.08 -14.37
C GLY A 152 -6.27 31.84 -13.85
N VAL A 153 -5.64 31.94 -12.67
CA VAL A 153 -4.95 30.82 -12.01
C VAL A 153 -5.93 29.68 -11.71
N SER A 154 -7.12 29.96 -11.19
CA SER A 154 -8.12 28.93 -10.90
C SER A 154 -8.61 28.21 -12.16
N VAL A 155 -8.88 28.95 -13.24
CA VAL A 155 -9.33 28.37 -14.52
C VAL A 155 -8.21 27.61 -15.21
N ALA A 156 -6.99 28.16 -15.25
CA ALA A 156 -5.82 27.47 -15.76
C ALA A 156 -5.54 26.18 -14.97
N GLY A 157 -5.64 26.23 -13.64
CA GLY A 157 -5.49 25.08 -12.75
C GLY A 157 -6.55 24.01 -12.96
N HIS A 158 -7.81 24.39 -13.20
CA HIS A 158 -8.88 23.44 -13.51
C HIS A 158 -8.59 22.66 -14.80
N TYR A 159 -8.27 23.35 -15.90
CA TYR A 159 -7.95 22.68 -17.15
C TYR A 159 -6.60 21.95 -17.10
N GLY A 160 -5.63 22.47 -16.35
CA GLY A 160 -4.35 21.80 -16.12
C GLY A 160 -4.51 20.48 -15.35
N GLY A 161 -5.40 20.46 -14.34
CA GLY A 161 -5.73 19.24 -13.59
C GLY A 161 -6.43 18.16 -14.42
N SER A 162 -7.08 18.53 -15.53
CA SER A 162 -7.64 17.56 -16.48
C SER A 162 -6.60 16.94 -17.44
N LEU A 163 -5.37 17.45 -17.42
CA LEU A 163 -4.22 16.96 -18.20
C LEU A 163 -3.26 16.23 -17.25
N THR A 164 -3.67 15.10 -16.69
CA THR A 164 -2.87 14.35 -15.69
C THR A 164 -1.63 13.70 -16.31
N HIS A 165 -0.61 13.47 -15.48
CA HIS A 165 0.66 12.84 -15.87
C HIS A 165 0.96 11.64 -14.97
N GLY A 166 1.63 10.62 -15.51
CA GLY A 166 2.07 9.43 -14.77
C GLY A 166 3.25 9.70 -13.83
N GLN A 167 3.56 8.73 -12.95
CA GLN A 167 4.58 8.88 -11.89
C GLN A 167 6.00 9.14 -12.42
N ASP A 168 6.35 8.65 -13.61
CA ASP A 168 7.70 8.81 -14.21
C ASP A 168 7.84 10.02 -15.12
N TYR A 169 6.79 10.85 -15.23
CA TYR A 169 6.69 11.92 -16.22
C TYR A 169 7.89 12.88 -16.22
N LEU A 170 8.42 13.26 -15.06
CA LEU A 170 9.52 14.24 -14.98
C LEU A 170 10.87 13.68 -15.40
N LEU A 171 11.14 12.41 -15.06
CA LEU A 171 12.47 11.83 -15.20
C LEU A 171 12.66 11.08 -16.51
N SER A 172 11.57 10.62 -17.16
CA SER A 172 11.63 9.77 -18.36
C SER A 172 12.30 10.39 -19.60
N VAL A 173 12.71 11.66 -19.56
CA VAL A 173 13.39 12.36 -20.66
C VAL A 173 14.85 12.65 -20.35
N THR A 174 15.31 12.26 -19.17
CA THR A 174 16.71 12.44 -18.78
C THR A 174 17.58 11.32 -19.38
N PRO A 175 18.84 11.60 -19.75
CA PRO A 175 19.74 10.59 -20.34
C PRO A 175 20.08 9.41 -19.42
N TRP A 176 19.75 9.53 -18.13
CA TRP A 176 19.97 8.53 -17.08
C TRP A 176 18.66 7.96 -16.54
N ALA A 177 17.51 8.30 -17.13
CA ALA A 177 16.35 7.45 -17.02
C ALA A 177 16.77 6.12 -17.63
N SER A 178 17.03 5.13 -16.78
CA SER A 178 17.35 3.82 -17.29
C SER A 178 16.14 3.29 -18.05
N ASP A 179 16.39 2.47 -19.06
CA ASP A 179 15.35 1.64 -19.70
C ASP A 179 14.76 0.59 -18.73
N ASP A 180 15.09 0.67 -17.45
CA ASP A 180 14.72 -0.28 -16.43
C ASP A 180 13.22 -0.15 -16.12
N ASP A 181 12.47 -1.13 -16.61
CA ASP A 181 11.12 -1.47 -16.17
C ASP A 181 11.07 -1.86 -14.65
N GLU A 182 12.16 -1.73 -13.87
CA GLU A 182 12.23 -2.10 -12.45
C GLU A 182 11.49 -1.14 -11.49
N LEU A 183 11.22 0.11 -11.87
CA LEU A 183 10.50 1.06 -10.98
C LEU A 183 8.98 0.90 -10.99
N LEU A 184 8.43 0.04 -11.86
CA LEU A 184 7.08 -0.50 -11.76
C LEU A 184 7.12 -1.90 -11.14
N GLY A 185 7.65 -1.98 -9.91
CA GLY A 185 7.55 -3.18 -9.09
C GLY A 185 6.09 -3.57 -8.88
N GLY A 186 5.63 -4.59 -9.62
CA GLY A 186 4.32 -5.21 -9.40
C GLY A 186 3.68 -5.91 -10.59
N ALA A 187 4.16 -5.69 -11.83
CA ALA A 187 3.60 -6.34 -13.01
C ALA A 187 4.68 -6.78 -14.02
N GLU A 188 5.73 -7.46 -13.54
CA GLU A 188 6.35 -8.44 -14.43
C GLU A 188 5.36 -9.61 -14.53
N GLY A 189 4.68 -9.73 -15.67
CA GLY A 189 4.02 -10.98 -16.02
C GLY A 189 5.01 -12.14 -15.89
N PRO A 190 4.55 -13.38 -15.67
CA PRO A 190 5.38 -14.49 -15.24
C PRO A 190 6.65 -14.60 -16.10
N SER A 191 7.78 -14.25 -15.48
CA SER A 191 9.13 -14.31 -16.05
C SER A 191 9.68 -15.72 -16.09
N THR A 192 8.83 -16.75 -16.21
CA THR A 192 9.30 -17.99 -16.83
C THR A 192 9.66 -17.61 -18.27
N PRO A 193 10.95 -17.62 -18.66
CA PRO A 193 11.29 -17.58 -20.06
C PRO A 193 10.82 -18.94 -20.56
N VAL A 194 9.57 -19.03 -21.00
CA VAL A 194 9.18 -20.14 -21.82
C VAL A 194 10.12 -20.04 -23.01
N GLU A 195 10.94 -21.06 -23.26
CA GLU A 195 11.88 -21.04 -24.38
C GLU A 195 11.06 -21.15 -25.68
N TRP A 196 10.39 -20.06 -26.10
CA TRP A 196 9.42 -20.04 -27.20
C TRP A 196 10.03 -20.46 -28.54
N GLN A 197 11.36 -20.39 -28.64
CA GLN A 197 12.15 -20.90 -29.76
C GLN A 197 11.94 -22.41 -29.99
N THR A 198 11.64 -23.16 -28.94
CA THR A 198 11.31 -24.59 -29.04
C THR A 198 9.96 -24.82 -29.73
N PHE A 199 8.94 -24.01 -29.44
CA PHE A 199 7.62 -24.09 -30.09
C PHE A 199 7.66 -23.75 -31.58
N ALA A 200 8.54 -22.84 -31.99
CA ALA A 200 8.72 -22.47 -33.39
C ALA A 200 9.20 -23.64 -34.27
N SER A 201 9.84 -24.66 -33.66
CA SER A 201 10.36 -25.84 -34.35
C SER A 201 9.40 -27.02 -34.44
N LEU A 202 8.25 -26.96 -33.74
CA LEU A 202 7.26 -28.04 -33.70
C LEU A 202 6.23 -27.88 -34.80
N ASP A 203 5.83 -28.95 -35.49
CA ASP A 203 4.77 -28.89 -36.51
C ASP A 203 3.39 -28.68 -35.88
N SER A 204 3.11 -29.29 -34.73
CA SER A 204 1.89 -29.16 -33.93
C SER A 204 2.23 -29.01 -32.45
N LEU A 205 1.39 -28.28 -31.70
CA LEU A 205 1.52 -28.12 -30.26
C LEU A 205 0.62 -29.13 -29.53
N ASP A 206 1.05 -29.61 -28.37
CA ASP A 206 0.14 -30.31 -27.44
C ASP A 206 -0.72 -29.33 -26.63
N ASP A 207 -1.72 -29.84 -25.92
CA ASP A 207 -2.68 -29.02 -25.16
C ASP A 207 -2.01 -28.10 -24.11
N GLU A 208 -0.91 -28.54 -23.50
CA GLU A 208 -0.17 -27.75 -22.51
C GLU A 208 0.63 -26.63 -23.19
N GLN A 209 1.26 -26.94 -24.32
CA GLN A 209 2.01 -26.00 -25.14
C GLN A 209 1.10 -24.93 -25.76
N GLU A 210 -0.06 -25.31 -26.29
CA GLU A 210 -1.08 -24.37 -26.80
C GLU A 210 -1.55 -23.41 -25.70
N MET A 211 -1.80 -23.95 -24.50
CA MET A 211 -2.23 -23.16 -23.35
C MET A 211 -1.16 -22.18 -22.87
N ASN A 212 0.12 -22.60 -22.84
CA ASN A 212 1.24 -21.73 -22.47
C ASN A 212 1.48 -20.62 -23.50
N LEU A 213 1.39 -20.94 -24.80
CA LEU A 213 1.50 -19.96 -25.88
C LEU A 213 0.33 -18.96 -25.86
N ASN A 214 -0.90 -19.43 -25.67
CA ASN A 214 -2.09 -18.58 -25.51
C ASN A 214 -1.94 -17.63 -24.32
N LEU A 215 -1.51 -18.14 -23.17
CA LEU A 215 -1.29 -17.36 -21.95
C LEU A 215 -0.31 -16.22 -22.19
N ALA A 216 0.83 -16.51 -22.82
CA ALA A 216 1.86 -15.52 -23.05
C ALA A 216 1.44 -14.41 -24.00
N VAL A 217 0.74 -14.74 -25.09
CA VAL A 217 0.17 -13.73 -25.98
C VAL A 217 -0.90 -12.90 -25.27
N ARG A 218 -1.79 -13.53 -24.50
CA ARG A 218 -2.81 -12.79 -23.72
C ARG A 218 -2.18 -11.85 -22.69
N THR A 219 -1.05 -12.21 -22.10
CA THR A 219 -0.27 -11.30 -21.25
C THR A 219 0.21 -10.08 -22.04
N ILE A 220 0.76 -10.25 -23.24
CA ILE A 220 1.18 -9.13 -24.09
C ILE A 220 -0.02 -8.24 -24.44
N LEU A 221 -1.14 -8.85 -24.87
CA LEU A 221 -2.36 -8.11 -25.21
C LEU A 221 -2.91 -7.34 -23.98
N ALA A 222 -2.83 -7.94 -22.79
CA ALA A 222 -3.25 -7.29 -21.56
C ALA A 222 -2.45 -6.03 -21.25
N HIS A 223 -1.11 -6.10 -21.39
CA HIS A 223 -0.23 -4.99 -21.04
C HIS A 223 -0.14 -3.92 -22.14
N LYS A 224 -0.31 -4.28 -23.43
CA LYS A 224 -0.07 -3.38 -24.57
C LYS A 224 -1.32 -2.97 -25.34
N CYS A 225 -2.42 -3.72 -25.22
CA CYS A 225 -3.58 -3.56 -26.09
C CYS A 225 -4.89 -3.28 -25.35
N TYR A 226 -5.12 -3.86 -24.17
CA TYR A 226 -6.42 -3.75 -23.49
C TYR A 226 -6.77 -2.32 -23.07
N GLN A 227 -5.79 -1.44 -22.90
CA GLN A 227 -6.04 -0.02 -22.61
C GLN A 227 -6.91 0.66 -23.68
N CYS A 228 -6.83 0.21 -24.94
CA CYS A 228 -7.61 0.75 -26.06
C CYS A 228 -8.55 -0.26 -26.74
N HIS A 229 -8.38 -1.56 -26.48
CA HIS A 229 -9.13 -2.65 -27.12
C HIS A 229 -9.66 -3.66 -26.10
N SER A 230 -10.41 -3.19 -25.11
CA SER A 230 -11.06 -4.00 -24.07
C SER A 230 -12.49 -3.54 -23.81
N SER A 231 -13.16 -4.13 -22.81
CA SER A 231 -14.49 -3.67 -22.41
C SER A 231 -14.53 -2.21 -21.95
N ASP A 232 -13.41 -1.65 -21.50
CA ASP A 232 -13.33 -0.26 -21.05
C ASP A 232 -13.26 0.73 -22.21
N LYS A 233 -12.59 0.35 -23.30
CA LYS A 233 -12.38 1.19 -24.48
C LYS A 233 -12.26 0.31 -25.72
N THR A 234 -13.04 0.62 -26.75
CA THR A 234 -13.14 -0.16 -28.00
C THR A 234 -12.76 0.71 -29.20
N GLU A 235 -11.50 1.10 -29.30
CA GLU A 235 -11.04 1.82 -30.49
C GLU A 235 -11.17 0.94 -31.74
N GLY A 236 -11.77 1.49 -32.80
CA GLY A 236 -12.07 0.76 -34.02
C GLY A 236 -13.03 -0.42 -33.81
N GLU A 237 -13.90 -0.36 -32.79
CA GLU A 237 -14.85 -1.42 -32.40
C GLU A 237 -14.19 -2.77 -32.11
N LEU A 238 -12.87 -2.78 -31.86
CA LEU A 238 -12.09 -3.99 -31.63
C LEU A 238 -11.93 -4.27 -30.14
N ARG A 239 -12.09 -5.55 -29.78
CA ARG A 239 -11.97 -6.09 -28.43
C ARG A 239 -11.01 -7.28 -28.46
N LEU A 240 -9.95 -7.23 -27.65
CA LEU A 240 -8.90 -8.25 -27.65
C LEU A 240 -8.82 -9.08 -26.35
N ASP A 241 -9.72 -8.79 -25.40
CA ASP A 241 -9.72 -9.30 -24.03
C ASP A 241 -10.55 -10.58 -23.81
N GLN A 242 -11.37 -10.97 -24.78
CA GLN A 242 -12.15 -12.22 -24.72
C GLN A 242 -12.12 -12.97 -26.05
N LYS A 243 -12.21 -14.30 -26.00
CA LYS A 243 -12.13 -15.19 -27.15
C LYS A 243 -13.16 -14.84 -28.21
N GLU A 244 -14.41 -14.64 -27.81
CA GLU A 244 -15.53 -14.39 -28.72
C GLU A 244 -15.28 -13.12 -29.53
N PHE A 245 -14.77 -12.06 -28.87
CA PHE A 245 -14.58 -10.76 -29.50
C PHE A 245 -13.25 -10.65 -30.28
N VAL A 246 -12.18 -11.31 -29.82
CA VAL A 246 -10.87 -11.27 -30.50
C VAL A 246 -10.97 -11.81 -31.93
N PHE A 247 -11.79 -12.86 -32.13
CA PHE A 247 -12.03 -13.48 -33.43
C PHE A 247 -13.18 -12.84 -34.20
N GLN A 248 -14.06 -12.07 -33.55
CA GLN A 248 -15.07 -11.26 -34.24
C GLN A 248 -14.41 -10.12 -35.05
N GLY A 249 -13.31 -9.57 -34.56
CA GLY A 249 -12.63 -8.44 -35.20
C GLY A 249 -13.23 -7.08 -34.81
N GLY A 250 -12.92 -6.04 -35.59
CA GLY A 250 -13.39 -4.68 -35.37
C GLY A 250 -14.04 -4.08 -36.61
N GLU A 251 -14.09 -2.75 -36.69
CA GLU A 251 -14.66 -1.96 -37.79
C GLU A 251 -14.06 -2.34 -39.16
N SER A 252 -12.78 -2.72 -39.18
CA SER A 252 -12.07 -3.16 -40.39
C SER A 252 -12.25 -4.66 -40.73
N GLY A 253 -13.11 -5.38 -40.00
CA GLY A 253 -13.31 -6.82 -40.13
C GLY A 253 -12.39 -7.65 -39.21
N PRO A 254 -12.22 -8.95 -39.50
CA PRO A 254 -11.35 -9.84 -38.72
C PRO A 254 -9.91 -9.33 -38.66
N VAL A 255 -9.35 -9.25 -37.45
CA VAL A 255 -7.96 -8.79 -37.25
C VAL A 255 -6.96 -9.94 -37.16
N ILE A 256 -7.46 -11.16 -36.93
CA ILE A 256 -6.67 -12.38 -36.84
C ILE A 256 -7.24 -13.38 -37.85
N HIS A 257 -6.36 -13.90 -38.69
CA HIS A 257 -6.63 -15.04 -39.57
C HIS A 257 -5.82 -16.23 -39.04
N PRO A 258 -6.45 -17.17 -38.32
CA PRO A 258 -5.78 -18.35 -37.77
C PRO A 258 -4.96 -19.10 -38.84
N GLY A 259 -3.66 -19.29 -38.58
CA GLY A 259 -2.72 -19.95 -39.49
C GLY A 259 -2.13 -19.03 -40.58
N ASP A 260 -2.58 -17.78 -40.67
CA ASP A 260 -2.17 -16.84 -41.72
C ASP A 260 -1.65 -15.52 -41.13
N VAL A 261 -0.34 -15.52 -40.85
CA VAL A 261 0.38 -14.37 -40.32
C VAL A 261 0.36 -13.18 -41.30
N LYS A 262 0.36 -13.43 -42.61
CA LYS A 262 0.49 -12.37 -43.63
C LYS A 262 -0.80 -11.57 -43.80
N ASN A 263 -1.94 -12.25 -43.71
CA ASN A 263 -3.25 -11.60 -43.85
C ASN A 263 -3.82 -11.12 -42.51
N SER A 264 -3.20 -11.46 -41.37
CA SER A 264 -3.61 -10.98 -40.05
C SER A 264 -3.25 -9.50 -39.85
N GLU A 265 -4.27 -8.65 -39.85
CA GLU A 265 -4.14 -7.20 -39.67
C GLU A 265 -3.49 -6.83 -38.33
N LEU A 266 -3.74 -7.61 -37.27
CA LEU A 266 -3.06 -7.47 -35.98
C LEU A 266 -1.54 -7.50 -36.14
N VAL A 267 -1.03 -8.51 -36.87
CA VAL A 267 0.42 -8.68 -37.09
C VAL A 267 0.97 -7.54 -37.93
N ARG A 268 0.25 -7.11 -38.98
CA ARG A 268 0.66 -5.97 -39.81
C ARG A 268 0.84 -4.72 -38.95
N ARG A 269 -0.15 -4.37 -38.13
CA ARG A 269 -0.14 -3.11 -37.36
C ARG A 269 0.94 -3.05 -36.29
N ILE A 270 1.25 -4.18 -35.63
CA ILE A 270 2.32 -4.23 -34.61
C ILE A 270 3.73 -4.27 -35.21
N THR A 271 3.88 -4.53 -36.52
CA THR A 271 5.19 -4.51 -37.22
C THR A 271 5.47 -3.21 -37.96
N LEU A 272 4.56 -2.24 -37.94
CA LEU A 272 4.77 -0.95 -38.55
C LEU A 272 5.78 -0.11 -37.74
N PRO A 273 6.58 0.77 -38.39
CA PRO A 273 7.55 1.60 -37.71
C PRO A 273 6.90 2.54 -36.67
N PRO A 274 7.57 2.84 -35.54
CA PRO A 274 7.11 3.82 -34.56
C PRO A 274 6.79 5.17 -35.24
N GLY A 275 5.62 5.74 -34.94
CA GLY A 275 5.15 6.99 -35.55
C GLY A 275 4.34 6.85 -36.85
N HIS A 276 4.22 5.64 -37.42
CA HIS A 276 3.28 5.40 -38.50
C HIS A 276 1.83 5.53 -38.01
N LYS A 277 0.96 6.18 -38.78
CA LYS A 277 -0.43 6.50 -38.36
C LYS A 277 -1.27 5.26 -37.99
N GLU A 278 -0.97 4.13 -38.60
CA GLU A 278 -1.64 2.85 -38.35
C GLU A 278 -0.86 1.89 -37.44
N ALA A 279 0.33 2.29 -36.98
CA ALA A 279 1.10 1.46 -36.06
C ALA A 279 0.36 1.34 -34.74
N MET A 280 0.37 0.12 -34.19
CA MET A 280 -0.20 -0.16 -32.88
C MET A 280 0.89 -0.70 -31.94
N PRO A 281 0.97 -0.20 -30.70
CA PRO A 281 0.08 0.78 -30.06
C PRO A 281 0.28 2.21 -30.60
N GLY A 282 -0.81 2.90 -30.95
CA GLY A 282 -0.75 4.28 -31.50
C GLY A 282 -0.30 5.35 -30.49
N LYS A 283 -0.37 5.02 -29.19
CA LYS A 283 0.19 5.77 -28.06
C LYS A 283 0.78 4.75 -27.07
N GLY A 284 1.98 4.98 -26.56
CA GLY A 284 2.67 4.08 -25.62
C GLY A 284 3.97 3.50 -26.18
N LYS A 285 4.68 2.68 -25.39
CA LYS A 285 5.89 1.96 -25.84
C LYS A 285 5.48 0.91 -26.91
N PRO A 286 6.13 0.87 -28.09
CA PRO A 286 5.90 -0.18 -29.08
C PRO A 286 6.27 -1.56 -28.53
N LEU A 287 5.73 -2.62 -29.16
CA LEU A 287 6.12 -3.99 -28.82
C LEU A 287 7.58 -4.22 -29.22
N ASN A 288 8.30 -4.99 -28.41
CA ASN A 288 9.65 -5.43 -28.76
C ASN A 288 9.62 -6.62 -29.73
N ASP A 289 10.78 -6.95 -30.30
CA ASP A 289 10.89 -8.01 -31.31
C ASP A 289 10.44 -9.40 -30.80
N ASN A 290 10.67 -9.70 -29.52
CA ASN A 290 10.25 -10.97 -28.91
C ASN A 290 8.73 -11.05 -28.76
N GLU A 291 8.10 -9.97 -28.30
CA GLU A 291 6.64 -9.87 -28.18
C GLU A 291 5.96 -10.03 -29.56
N ILE A 292 6.50 -9.35 -30.57
CA ILE A 292 6.00 -9.46 -31.96
C ILE A 292 6.19 -10.89 -32.49
N ALA A 293 7.35 -11.51 -32.25
CA ALA A 293 7.62 -12.89 -32.65
C ALA A 293 6.64 -13.87 -32.00
N LEU A 294 6.31 -13.66 -30.73
CA LEU A 294 5.38 -14.52 -30.00
C LEU A 294 3.95 -14.44 -30.54
N ILE A 295 3.47 -13.23 -30.84
CA ILE A 295 2.16 -13.02 -31.48
C ILE A 295 2.14 -13.65 -32.88
N LYS A 296 3.21 -13.50 -33.67
CA LYS A 296 3.33 -14.14 -34.99
C LYS A 296 3.25 -15.66 -34.88
N LEU A 297 4.00 -16.25 -33.96
CA LEU A 297 3.99 -17.70 -33.73
C LEU A 297 2.61 -18.18 -33.29
N TRP A 298 1.94 -17.46 -32.41
CA TRP A 298 0.57 -17.78 -32.00
C TRP A 298 -0.40 -17.77 -33.17
N VAL A 299 -0.37 -16.74 -34.02
CA VAL A 299 -1.19 -16.69 -35.24
C VAL A 299 -0.84 -17.84 -36.19
N GLU A 300 0.45 -18.11 -36.41
CA GLU A 300 0.93 -19.22 -37.24
C GLU A 300 0.42 -20.57 -36.76
N LYS A 301 0.35 -20.79 -35.45
CA LYS A 301 -0.19 -22.01 -34.82
C LYS A 301 -1.71 -22.06 -34.77
N GLY A 302 -2.41 -21.20 -35.51
CA GLY A 302 -3.88 -21.20 -35.56
C GLY A 302 -4.53 -20.37 -34.45
N ALA A 303 -3.78 -19.48 -33.81
CA ALA A 303 -4.22 -18.64 -32.70
C ALA A 303 -4.97 -19.44 -31.62
N PRO A 304 -4.36 -20.52 -31.07
CA PRO A 304 -5.05 -21.40 -30.14
C PRO A 304 -5.60 -20.60 -28.94
N TRP A 305 -6.87 -20.83 -28.62
CA TRP A 305 -7.56 -20.27 -27.47
C TRP A 305 -8.47 -21.34 -26.86
N PRO A 306 -7.94 -22.21 -25.99
CA PRO A 306 -8.69 -23.32 -25.41
C PRO A 306 -9.95 -22.82 -24.67
N ASP A 307 -11.06 -23.57 -24.72
CA ASP A 307 -12.28 -23.22 -23.98
C ASP A 307 -12.08 -23.27 -22.45
N GLN A 308 -11.07 -24.01 -22.00
CA GLN A 308 -10.58 -24.04 -20.62
C GLN A 308 -9.25 -23.27 -20.47
N ALA A 309 -9.03 -22.22 -21.27
CA ALA A 309 -7.80 -21.45 -21.18
C ALA A 309 -7.56 -21.01 -19.73
N LYS A 310 -6.38 -21.33 -19.20
CA LYS A 310 -5.95 -20.83 -17.89
C LYS A 310 -6.10 -19.30 -17.87
N GLY A 311 -6.53 -18.79 -16.73
CA GLY A 311 -6.50 -17.35 -16.46
C GLY A 311 -5.11 -16.77 -16.69
N ILE A 312 -5.03 -15.46 -16.93
CA ILE A 312 -3.72 -14.81 -17.10
C ILE A 312 -2.93 -14.91 -15.79
N PHE A 313 -3.66 -14.97 -14.68
CA PHE A 313 -3.12 -15.02 -13.35
C PHE A 313 -3.20 -16.43 -12.79
N ARG A 314 -2.24 -16.77 -11.93
CA ARG A 314 -2.34 -17.99 -11.14
C ARG A 314 -3.59 -17.91 -10.28
N VAL A 315 -4.34 -19.01 -10.18
CA VAL A 315 -5.40 -19.17 -9.19
C VAL A 315 -4.99 -20.31 -8.26
N ALA A 316 -4.85 -20.01 -6.98
CA ALA A 316 -4.50 -21.04 -5.99
C ALA A 316 -5.68 -22.02 -5.84
N PRO A 317 -5.45 -23.35 -5.89
CA PRO A 317 -6.51 -24.33 -5.70
C PRO A 317 -7.23 -24.15 -4.37
N LEU A 318 -8.56 -24.19 -4.40
CA LEU A 318 -9.38 -24.05 -3.20
C LEU A 318 -9.19 -25.22 -2.23
N ALA A 319 -9.25 -26.45 -2.75
CA ALA A 319 -9.20 -27.67 -1.95
C ALA A 319 -7.89 -27.77 -1.13
N PRO A 320 -7.95 -28.20 0.14
CA PRO A 320 -6.76 -28.49 0.92
C PRO A 320 -5.98 -29.65 0.28
N ARG A 321 -4.67 -29.49 0.09
CA ARG A 321 -3.78 -30.62 -0.25
C ARG A 321 -3.32 -31.23 1.07
N GLN A 322 -3.34 -32.55 1.21
CA GLN A 322 -2.81 -33.25 2.40
C GLN A 322 -1.41 -33.81 2.13
N PRO A 323 -0.35 -32.98 2.16
CA PRO A 323 0.99 -33.48 1.94
C PRO A 323 1.41 -34.35 3.13
N GLN A 324 2.05 -35.49 2.85
CA GLN A 324 2.54 -36.39 3.88
C GLN A 324 3.71 -35.75 4.62
N LEU A 325 3.63 -35.70 5.95
CA LEU A 325 4.71 -35.15 6.78
C LEU A 325 6.06 -35.85 6.46
N PRO A 326 7.17 -35.10 6.27
CA PRO A 326 8.46 -35.70 5.97
C PRO A 326 8.96 -36.61 7.11
N ALA A 327 9.91 -37.48 6.77
CA ALA A 327 10.51 -38.38 7.76
C ALA A 327 11.19 -37.59 8.89
N ALA A 328 11.12 -38.13 10.11
CA ALA A 328 11.76 -37.53 11.26
C ALA A 328 13.28 -37.40 11.05
N VAL A 329 13.83 -36.24 11.43
CA VAL A 329 15.26 -35.93 11.35
C VAL A 329 15.78 -35.67 12.76
N VAL A 330 16.93 -36.26 13.10
CA VAL A 330 17.55 -36.08 14.42
C VAL A 330 17.83 -34.59 14.66
N GLY A 331 17.35 -34.07 15.80
CA GLY A 331 17.48 -32.66 16.17
C GLY A 331 16.41 -31.73 15.62
N LEU A 332 15.42 -32.24 14.87
CA LEU A 332 14.23 -31.51 14.42
C LEU A 332 12.97 -32.19 14.97
N GLU A 333 12.54 -31.79 16.17
CA GLU A 333 11.39 -32.37 16.85
C GLU A 333 10.05 -31.76 16.41
N ASN A 334 10.06 -30.50 15.99
CA ASN A 334 8.85 -29.79 15.59
C ASN A 334 8.53 -30.16 14.11
N PRO A 335 7.30 -30.60 13.79
CA PRO A 335 6.93 -30.97 12.42
C PRO A 335 7.14 -29.87 11.38
N LEU A 336 7.01 -28.59 11.77
CA LEU A 336 7.28 -27.44 10.91
C LEU A 336 8.74 -27.46 10.40
N ASP A 337 9.68 -27.82 11.28
CA ASP A 337 11.11 -27.86 10.93
C ASP A 337 11.41 -28.96 9.91
N LEU A 338 10.62 -30.04 9.85
CA LEU A 338 10.79 -31.09 8.85
C LEU A 338 10.48 -30.57 7.44
N TRP A 339 9.44 -29.76 7.29
CA TRP A 339 9.11 -29.11 6.03
C TRP A 339 10.16 -28.07 5.62
N VAL A 340 10.61 -27.24 6.55
CA VAL A 340 11.66 -26.25 6.31
C VAL A 340 12.97 -26.94 5.97
N ASN A 341 13.25 -28.10 6.57
CA ASN A 341 14.42 -28.89 6.24
C ASN A 341 14.40 -29.44 4.80
N GLU A 342 13.25 -29.91 4.30
CA GLU A 342 13.12 -30.31 2.89
C GLU A 342 13.30 -29.11 1.96
N TYR A 343 12.78 -27.94 2.33
CA TYR A 343 13.03 -26.70 1.59
C TYR A 343 14.51 -26.30 1.60
N PHE A 344 15.18 -26.36 2.75
CA PHE A 344 16.61 -26.05 2.87
C PHE A 344 17.49 -27.01 2.07
N LYS A 345 17.19 -28.33 2.10
CA LYS A 345 17.87 -29.31 1.24
C LYS A 345 17.71 -28.98 -0.24
N LYS A 346 16.48 -28.65 -0.68
CA LYS A 346 16.19 -28.30 -2.08
C LYS A 346 16.93 -27.05 -2.54
N ASN A 347 17.13 -26.08 -1.66
CA ASN A 347 17.80 -24.82 -1.97
C ASN A 347 19.28 -24.78 -1.52
N GLU A 348 19.84 -25.94 -1.12
CA GLU A 348 21.24 -26.06 -0.67
C GLU A 348 21.61 -25.15 0.52
N ILE A 349 20.63 -24.83 1.36
CA ILE A 349 20.80 -23.98 2.55
C ILE A 349 21.21 -24.84 3.74
N GLN A 350 22.27 -24.42 4.44
CA GLN A 350 22.68 -25.02 5.70
C GLN A 350 21.88 -24.43 6.87
N TRP A 351 21.47 -25.27 7.81
CA TRP A 351 20.79 -24.83 9.04
C TRP A 351 21.70 -23.92 9.87
N PRO A 352 21.31 -22.66 10.12
CA PRO A 352 22.05 -21.80 11.04
C PRO A 352 21.93 -22.28 12.50
N THR A 353 22.88 -21.84 13.34
CA THR A 353 22.76 -21.98 14.79
C THR A 353 21.60 -21.11 15.29
N VAL A 354 20.76 -21.67 16.15
CA VAL A 354 19.66 -20.92 16.77
C VAL A 354 20.18 -19.79 17.66
N VAL A 355 19.36 -18.76 17.82
CA VAL A 355 19.67 -17.62 18.68
C VAL A 355 19.77 -17.99 20.15
N ASP A 356 20.51 -17.18 20.91
CA ASP A 356 20.65 -17.33 22.35
C ASP A 356 19.32 -17.10 23.10
N ASP A 357 19.31 -17.43 24.40
CA ASP A 357 18.11 -17.36 25.23
C ASP A 357 17.57 -15.94 25.41
N ARG A 358 18.43 -14.92 25.38
CA ARG A 358 18.02 -13.53 25.55
C ARG A 358 17.27 -13.03 24.32
N VAL A 359 17.82 -13.29 23.14
CA VAL A 359 17.17 -12.97 21.86
C VAL A 359 15.86 -13.73 21.74
N PHE A 360 15.87 -15.06 21.99
CA PHE A 360 14.66 -15.87 21.95
C PHE A 360 13.57 -15.34 22.89
N LEU A 361 13.92 -15.08 24.16
CA LEU A 361 12.95 -14.62 25.16
C LEU A 361 12.35 -13.28 24.76
N ARG A 362 13.18 -12.31 24.36
CA ARG A 362 12.71 -11.00 23.91
C ARG A 362 11.76 -11.13 22.72
N ARG A 363 12.10 -11.99 21.76
CA ARG A 363 11.31 -12.24 20.54
C ARG A 363 9.91 -12.77 20.87
N VAL A 364 9.81 -13.84 21.67
CA VAL A 364 8.50 -14.44 22.03
C VAL A 364 7.66 -13.52 22.92
N TYR A 365 8.30 -12.71 23.76
CA TYR A 365 7.61 -11.73 24.59
C TYR A 365 6.92 -10.65 23.74
N PHE A 366 7.62 -10.08 22.77
CA PHE A 366 7.01 -9.12 21.85
C PHE A 366 5.97 -9.75 20.93
N ASP A 367 6.23 -10.95 20.42
CA ASP A 367 5.33 -11.59 19.45
C ASP A 367 4.06 -12.18 20.06
N LEU A 368 4.11 -12.63 21.32
CA LEU A 368 2.96 -13.28 21.94
C LEU A 368 2.12 -12.32 22.79
N ILE A 369 2.75 -11.35 23.46
CA ILE A 369 2.09 -10.44 24.41
C ILE A 369 2.43 -8.95 24.22
N GLY A 370 3.27 -8.62 23.24
CA GLY A 370 3.55 -7.23 22.85
C GLY A 370 4.35 -6.41 23.86
N LEU A 371 5.05 -7.06 24.79
CA LEU A 371 5.83 -6.43 25.86
C LEU A 371 7.26 -6.96 25.85
N PRO A 372 8.29 -6.20 26.28
CA PRO A 372 9.61 -6.77 26.57
C PRO A 372 9.60 -7.63 27.85
N PRO A 373 10.52 -8.60 27.99
CA PRO A 373 10.72 -9.31 29.26
C PRO A 373 11.39 -8.40 30.29
N GLY A 374 10.99 -8.51 31.55
CA GLY A 374 11.66 -7.83 32.66
C GLY A 374 12.99 -8.50 33.05
N PRO A 375 13.90 -7.79 33.76
CA PRO A 375 15.22 -8.33 34.13
C PRO A 375 15.18 -9.64 34.91
N GLN A 376 14.26 -9.77 35.87
CA GLN A 376 14.13 -10.99 36.68
C GLN A 376 13.65 -12.17 35.84
N GLN A 377 12.69 -11.96 34.93
CA GLN A 377 12.17 -13.00 34.05
C GLN A 377 13.27 -13.55 33.13
N LEU A 378 14.14 -12.67 32.62
CA LEU A 378 15.30 -13.09 31.83
C LEU A 378 16.31 -13.87 32.68
N ALA A 379 16.63 -13.39 33.88
CA ALA A 379 17.54 -14.09 34.78
C ALA A 379 17.04 -15.49 35.15
N ASP A 380 15.75 -15.62 35.46
CA ASP A 380 15.11 -16.90 35.76
C ASP A 380 15.15 -17.85 34.56
N PHE A 381 14.87 -17.33 33.35
CA PHE A 381 14.90 -18.11 32.12
C PHE A 381 16.31 -18.59 31.74
N GLN A 382 17.33 -17.76 31.98
CA GLN A 382 18.73 -18.12 31.76
C GLN A 382 19.22 -19.15 32.78
N ALA A 383 18.76 -19.07 34.04
CA ALA A 383 19.08 -20.03 35.08
C ALA A 383 18.37 -21.38 34.91
N ASP A 384 17.25 -21.42 34.17
CA ASP A 384 16.54 -22.66 33.87
C ASP A 384 17.37 -23.58 32.96
N THR A 385 17.59 -24.81 33.42
CA THR A 385 18.38 -25.84 32.76
C THR A 385 17.52 -26.93 32.11
N ARG A 386 16.19 -26.83 32.22
CA ARG A 386 15.29 -27.80 31.60
C ARG A 386 15.42 -27.78 30.07
N PRO A 387 15.50 -28.94 29.41
CA PRO A 387 15.66 -29.00 27.95
C PRO A 387 14.45 -28.44 27.18
N ASP A 388 13.27 -28.41 27.80
CA ASP A 388 12.01 -27.91 27.24
C ASP A 388 11.65 -26.49 27.69
N LYS A 389 12.55 -25.75 28.36
CA LYS A 389 12.27 -24.41 28.89
C LYS A 389 11.70 -23.44 27.85
N ARG A 390 12.15 -23.50 26.59
CA ARG A 390 11.62 -22.68 25.48
C ARG A 390 10.16 -22.99 25.15
N LYS A 391 9.76 -24.27 25.25
CA LYS A 391 8.36 -24.69 25.07
C LYS A 391 7.50 -24.24 26.26
N LEU A 392 8.03 -24.37 27.47
CA LEU A 392 7.33 -23.99 28.71
C LEU A 392 7.06 -22.48 28.77
N ILE A 393 8.03 -21.62 28.45
CA ILE A 393 7.83 -20.16 28.47
C ILE A 393 6.82 -19.71 27.42
N VAL A 394 6.82 -20.33 26.22
CA VAL A 394 5.81 -20.03 25.19
C VAL A 394 4.41 -20.42 25.69
N ALA A 395 4.26 -21.60 26.30
CA ALA A 395 2.98 -22.02 26.88
C ALA A 395 2.52 -21.08 28.00
N GLU A 396 3.44 -20.63 28.86
CA GLU A 396 3.17 -19.65 29.92
C GLU A 396 2.69 -18.31 29.34
N LEU A 397 3.38 -17.77 28.34
CA LEU A 397 3.00 -16.51 27.70
C LEU A 397 1.63 -16.59 27.00
N LEU A 398 1.35 -17.70 26.31
CA LEU A 398 0.05 -17.92 25.68
C LEU A 398 -1.08 -18.12 26.70
N ALA A 399 -0.77 -18.56 27.91
CA ALA A 399 -1.74 -18.66 29.02
C ALA A 399 -2.04 -17.32 29.69
N ARG A 400 -1.30 -16.24 29.37
CA ARG A 400 -1.62 -14.87 29.82
C ARG A 400 -2.72 -14.26 28.96
N ASP A 401 -3.94 -14.76 29.12
CA ASP A 401 -5.08 -14.46 28.24
C ASP A 401 -5.31 -12.97 27.98
N ASN A 402 -5.19 -12.12 29.01
CA ASN A 402 -5.42 -10.68 28.87
C ASN A 402 -4.30 -9.98 28.09
N ASP A 403 -3.04 -10.34 28.35
CA ASP A 403 -1.90 -9.73 27.66
C ASP A 403 -1.87 -10.18 26.19
N TYR A 404 -2.11 -11.47 25.96
CA TYR A 404 -2.29 -12.04 24.63
C TYR A 404 -3.42 -11.34 23.87
N ALA A 405 -4.61 -11.26 24.46
CA ALA A 405 -5.77 -10.65 23.81
C ALA A 405 -5.52 -9.16 23.52
N THR A 406 -4.93 -8.42 24.46
CA THR A 406 -4.60 -7.00 24.27
C THR A 406 -3.63 -6.79 23.12
N HIS A 407 -2.57 -7.61 23.04
CA HIS A 407 -1.60 -7.53 21.96
C HIS A 407 -2.21 -7.87 20.59
N TRP A 408 -2.86 -9.03 20.47
CA TRP A 408 -3.39 -9.52 19.20
C TRP A 408 -4.62 -8.75 18.73
N THR A 409 -5.32 -8.04 19.61
CA THR A 409 -6.40 -7.12 19.22
C THR A 409 -5.92 -6.08 18.21
N THR A 410 -4.66 -5.64 18.27
CA THR A 410 -4.09 -4.70 17.30
C THR A 410 -4.04 -5.28 15.89
N PHE A 411 -3.51 -6.50 15.73
CA PHE A 411 -3.46 -7.22 14.45
C PHE A 411 -4.87 -7.38 13.85
N TRP A 412 -5.82 -7.82 14.68
CA TRP A 412 -7.21 -8.00 14.24
C TRP A 412 -7.93 -6.69 13.97
N ASN A 413 -7.65 -5.63 14.72
CA ASN A 413 -8.22 -4.31 14.47
C ASN A 413 -7.83 -3.78 13.08
N ASP A 414 -6.56 -3.93 12.71
CA ASP A 414 -6.06 -3.54 11.40
C ASP A 414 -6.69 -4.36 10.27
N LEU A 415 -6.82 -5.68 10.48
CA LEU A 415 -7.39 -6.61 9.51
C LEU A 415 -8.91 -6.46 9.34
N LEU A 416 -9.63 -6.15 10.42
CA LEU A 416 -11.10 -6.03 10.44
C LEU A 416 -11.57 -4.58 10.33
N ARG A 417 -10.65 -3.65 10.04
CA ARG A 417 -10.89 -2.20 10.01
C ARG A 417 -11.45 -1.65 11.34
N ASN A 418 -11.32 -2.36 12.45
CA ASN A 418 -11.96 -1.99 13.71
C ASN A 418 -11.14 -0.92 14.44
N ASP A 419 -11.70 0.27 14.59
CA ASP A 419 -11.12 1.33 15.41
C ASP A 419 -12.10 1.81 16.48
N TYR A 420 -11.59 2.37 17.57
CA TYR A 420 -12.41 2.96 18.62
C TYR A 420 -13.15 4.22 18.16
N THR A 421 -12.72 4.81 17.03
CA THR A 421 -13.23 6.04 16.45
C THR A 421 -13.30 5.94 14.91
N GLY A 422 -14.19 6.67 14.24
CA GLY A 422 -14.26 6.64 12.77
C GLY A 422 -15.53 7.30 12.19
N PRO A 423 -15.61 7.51 10.86
CA PRO A 423 -16.70 8.27 10.24
C PRO A 423 -18.03 7.51 10.27
N GLY A 424 -18.02 6.18 10.15
CA GLY A 424 -19.26 5.39 10.17
C GLY A 424 -19.97 5.35 11.53
N TYR A 425 -19.28 5.70 12.62
CA TYR A 425 -19.86 5.86 13.95
C TYR A 425 -20.73 7.11 14.06
N ILE A 426 -20.46 8.13 13.23
CA ILE A 426 -21.20 9.39 13.23
C ILE A 426 -22.61 9.21 12.64
N THR A 427 -22.73 8.34 11.63
CA THR A 427 -24.02 7.99 11.02
C THR A 427 -24.71 6.81 11.71
N ASN A 428 -24.11 6.22 12.75
CA ASN A 428 -24.51 4.94 13.34
C ASN A 428 -24.54 3.76 12.33
N GLY A 429 -23.99 3.92 11.13
CA GLY A 429 -23.94 2.87 10.10
C GLY A 429 -22.86 1.82 10.40
N ARG A 430 -21.76 2.22 11.04
CA ARG A 430 -20.65 1.37 11.48
C ARG A 430 -20.43 1.51 12.99
N PHE A 431 -20.05 0.43 13.64
CA PHE A 431 -19.74 0.40 15.08
C PHE A 431 -18.58 -0.55 15.36
N ASN A 432 -17.99 -0.43 16.55
CA ASN A 432 -16.77 -1.12 16.91
C ASN A 432 -17.15 -2.47 17.49
N ILE A 433 -16.33 -3.46 17.22
CA ILE A 433 -16.50 -4.83 17.72
C ILE A 433 -15.48 -5.14 18.81
N SER A 434 -14.92 -4.12 19.46
CA SER A 434 -13.74 -4.27 20.32
C SER A 434 -14.00 -5.21 21.51
N ASP A 435 -15.18 -5.11 22.13
CA ASP A 435 -15.56 -6.02 23.22
C ASP A 435 -15.71 -7.46 22.75
N TRP A 436 -16.40 -7.67 21.62
CA TRP A 436 -16.54 -8.99 21.02
C TRP A 436 -15.17 -9.57 20.61
N LEU A 437 -14.31 -8.75 19.99
CA LEU A 437 -13.00 -9.15 19.50
C LEU A 437 -12.10 -9.55 20.66
N TYR A 438 -11.96 -8.68 21.67
CA TYR A 438 -11.15 -8.94 22.85
C TYR A 438 -11.59 -10.23 23.55
N ARG A 439 -12.91 -10.39 23.82
CA ARG A 439 -13.44 -11.61 24.45
C ARG A 439 -13.19 -12.85 23.60
N SER A 440 -13.30 -12.74 22.28
CA SER A 440 -13.02 -13.86 21.37
C SER A 440 -11.57 -14.29 21.43
N LEU A 441 -10.63 -13.35 21.55
CA LEU A 441 -9.20 -13.65 21.71
C LEU A 441 -8.88 -14.19 23.10
N ALA A 442 -9.40 -13.56 24.16
CA ALA A 442 -9.16 -13.95 25.55
C ALA A 442 -9.68 -15.36 25.84
N SER A 443 -10.83 -15.73 25.28
CA SER A 443 -11.39 -17.09 25.39
C SER A 443 -10.83 -18.08 24.36
N ASN A 444 -9.88 -17.67 23.52
CA ASN A 444 -9.31 -18.46 22.43
C ASN A 444 -10.38 -19.12 21.55
N LYS A 445 -11.35 -18.33 21.10
CA LYS A 445 -12.46 -18.77 20.25
C LYS A 445 -11.90 -19.48 19.00
N PRO A 446 -12.37 -20.69 18.68
CA PRO A 446 -12.03 -21.37 17.43
C PRO A 446 -12.24 -20.45 16.22
N TYR A 447 -11.26 -20.40 15.32
CA TYR A 447 -11.28 -19.43 14.23
C TYR A 447 -12.44 -19.62 13.25
N ASP A 448 -12.90 -20.85 13.03
CA ASP A 448 -14.10 -21.13 12.24
C ASP A 448 -15.35 -20.50 12.88
N GLN A 449 -15.50 -20.56 14.20
CA GLN A 449 -16.57 -19.88 14.92
C GLN A 449 -16.38 -18.36 14.88
N PHE A 450 -15.15 -17.87 15.06
CA PHE A 450 -14.80 -16.44 14.93
C PHE A 450 -15.25 -15.89 13.57
N VAL A 451 -14.94 -16.59 12.47
CA VAL A 451 -15.37 -16.22 11.12
C VAL A 451 -16.87 -16.30 10.96
N ARG A 452 -17.53 -17.36 11.44
CA ARG A 452 -18.99 -17.50 11.34
C ARG A 452 -19.71 -16.32 12.01
N GLU A 453 -19.24 -15.89 13.18
CA GLU A 453 -19.79 -14.73 13.89
C GLU A 453 -19.44 -13.39 13.23
N LEU A 454 -18.39 -13.30 12.41
CA LEU A 454 -18.14 -12.11 11.59
C LEU A 454 -19.05 -12.04 10.36
N LEU A 455 -19.30 -13.18 9.71
CA LEU A 455 -20.07 -13.29 8.47
C LEU A 455 -21.58 -13.30 8.68
N ALA A 456 -22.05 -13.99 9.73
CA ALA A 456 -23.44 -14.05 10.16
C ALA A 456 -23.55 -13.46 11.59
N PRO A 457 -23.46 -12.12 11.72
CA PRO A 457 -23.15 -11.52 12.99
C PRO A 457 -24.34 -11.40 13.94
N SER A 458 -24.00 -11.44 15.23
CA SER A 458 -24.85 -10.94 16.32
C SER A 458 -24.68 -9.43 16.47
N GLU A 459 -25.49 -8.82 17.33
CA GLU A 459 -25.39 -7.38 17.66
C GLU A 459 -23.98 -6.94 18.07
N ALA A 460 -23.19 -7.83 18.68
CA ALA A 460 -21.84 -7.54 19.17
C ALA A 460 -20.74 -7.58 18.07
N SER A 461 -20.99 -8.26 16.95
CA SER A 461 -20.00 -8.54 15.89
C SER A 461 -20.34 -7.91 14.53
N LYS A 462 -21.55 -7.35 14.37
CA LYS A 462 -22.03 -6.83 13.08
C LYS A 462 -21.20 -5.71 12.46
N GLY A 463 -20.24 -5.12 13.19
CA GLY A 463 -19.49 -3.93 12.78
C GLY A 463 -18.46 -4.20 11.68
N PHE A 464 -18.11 -5.47 11.45
CA PHE A 464 -17.21 -5.88 10.39
C PHE A 464 -17.88 -5.85 9.00
N ILE A 465 -19.08 -6.44 8.88
CA ILE A 465 -19.82 -6.46 7.60
C ILE A 465 -20.68 -5.22 7.39
N LYS A 466 -21.03 -4.47 8.45
CA LYS A 466 -21.71 -3.18 8.31
C LYS A 466 -20.69 -2.12 7.87
N GLY A 467 -20.74 -1.77 6.58
CA GLY A 467 -19.88 -0.77 5.97
C GLY A 467 -20.19 0.67 6.42
N ILE A 468 -19.39 1.62 5.94
CA ILE A 468 -19.62 3.05 6.19
C ILE A 468 -20.80 3.52 5.34
N GLU A 469 -21.86 4.00 6.00
CA GLU A 469 -22.97 4.69 5.35
C GLU A 469 -22.65 6.18 5.26
N TRP A 470 -22.37 6.64 4.04
CA TRP A 470 -22.07 8.05 3.76
C TRP A 470 -23.35 8.85 3.50
N ARG A 471 -23.32 10.15 3.80
CA ARG A 471 -24.40 11.07 3.44
C ARG A 471 -24.21 11.57 2.01
N GLY A 472 -25.22 11.38 1.15
CA GLY A 472 -25.23 11.91 -0.23
C GLY A 472 -24.95 10.85 -1.30
N ALA A 473 -24.56 11.30 -2.49
CA ALA A 473 -24.18 10.40 -3.58
C ALA A 473 -22.84 9.71 -3.25
N VAL A 474 -22.87 8.38 -3.21
CA VAL A 474 -21.69 7.54 -3.05
C VAL A 474 -21.35 6.88 -4.36
N ASN A 475 -20.06 6.67 -4.59
CA ASN A 475 -19.62 5.84 -5.71
C ASN A 475 -20.16 4.42 -5.54
N SER A 476 -20.55 3.78 -6.63
CA SER A 476 -21.16 2.43 -6.62
C SER A 476 -20.25 1.36 -5.96
N SER A 477 -18.92 1.53 -6.08
CA SER A 477 -17.90 0.68 -5.45
C SER A 477 -17.79 0.86 -3.94
N GLN A 478 -18.41 1.92 -3.41
CA GLN A 478 -18.40 2.29 -2.00
C GLN A 478 -19.77 2.09 -1.34
N THR A 479 -20.70 1.41 -1.98
CA THR A 479 -21.95 0.97 -1.33
C THR A 479 -21.64 0.04 -0.16
N THR A 480 -22.50 0.00 0.87
CA THR A 480 -22.27 -0.82 2.07
C THR A 480 -22.13 -2.31 1.75
N ALA A 481 -22.91 -2.81 0.79
CA ALA A 481 -22.83 -4.20 0.32
C ALA A 481 -21.50 -4.50 -0.41
N MET A 482 -21.03 -3.59 -1.27
CA MET A 482 -19.74 -3.74 -1.95
C MET A 482 -18.56 -3.66 -0.97
N GLN A 483 -18.62 -2.72 0.00
CA GLN A 483 -17.64 -2.65 1.08
C GLN A 483 -17.56 -3.96 1.87
N ALA A 484 -18.71 -4.59 2.18
CA ALA A 484 -18.73 -5.88 2.88
C ALA A 484 -18.06 -6.99 2.06
N ALA A 485 -18.36 -7.09 0.76
CA ALA A 485 -17.73 -8.03 -0.16
C ALA A 485 -16.21 -7.83 -0.26
N GLN A 486 -15.75 -6.58 -0.43
CA GLN A 486 -14.32 -6.24 -0.43
C GLN A 486 -13.66 -6.60 0.91
N ASN A 487 -14.34 -6.32 2.03
CA ASN A 487 -13.78 -6.61 3.35
C ASN A 487 -13.61 -8.11 3.59
N VAL A 488 -14.65 -8.90 3.29
CA VAL A 488 -14.65 -10.35 3.48
C VAL A 488 -13.62 -11.02 2.57
N SER A 489 -13.57 -10.63 1.30
CA SER A 489 -12.58 -11.17 0.35
C SER A 489 -11.15 -10.85 0.76
N GLN A 490 -10.85 -9.61 1.13
CA GLN A 490 -9.49 -9.22 1.47
C GLN A 490 -9.05 -9.79 2.82
N ALA A 491 -9.87 -9.65 3.87
CA ALA A 491 -9.50 -10.06 5.22
C ALA A 491 -9.41 -11.58 5.38
N LEU A 492 -10.39 -12.33 4.86
CA LEU A 492 -10.56 -13.76 5.15
C LEU A 492 -10.06 -14.67 4.03
N LEU A 493 -10.10 -14.20 2.78
CA LEU A 493 -9.81 -15.03 1.61
C LEU A 493 -8.50 -14.65 0.91
N GLY A 494 -7.86 -13.54 1.31
CA GLY A 494 -6.63 -13.07 0.67
C GLY A 494 -6.84 -12.80 -0.81
N VAL A 495 -7.96 -12.12 -1.13
CA VAL A 495 -8.36 -11.69 -2.46
C VAL A 495 -8.73 -10.21 -2.41
N ASN A 496 -8.15 -9.39 -3.29
CA ASN A 496 -8.49 -7.98 -3.37
C ASN A 496 -9.52 -7.72 -4.48
N LEU A 497 -10.78 -7.47 -4.09
CA LEU A 497 -11.86 -7.13 -5.03
C LEU A 497 -11.99 -5.62 -5.31
N LYS A 498 -11.09 -4.76 -4.81
CA LYS A 498 -11.24 -3.31 -4.99
C LYS A 498 -11.21 -2.89 -6.46
N CYS A 499 -10.27 -3.40 -7.26
CA CYS A 499 -10.24 -3.15 -8.70
C CYS A 499 -11.52 -3.68 -9.37
N ALA A 500 -11.84 -4.95 -9.07
CA ALA A 500 -13.02 -5.67 -9.55
C ALA A 500 -14.35 -4.97 -9.21
N SER A 501 -14.40 -4.04 -8.27
CA SER A 501 -15.65 -3.36 -7.89
C SER A 501 -16.06 -2.22 -8.82
N CYS A 502 -15.18 -1.78 -9.72
CA CYS A 502 -15.45 -0.72 -10.70
C CYS A 502 -15.31 -1.22 -12.15
N HIS A 503 -14.33 -2.08 -12.42
CA HIS A 503 -14.03 -2.68 -13.74
C HIS A 503 -13.43 -4.08 -13.52
N ASP A 504 -13.20 -4.87 -14.56
CA ASP A 504 -12.51 -6.17 -14.41
C ASP A 504 -11.07 -5.96 -13.91
N SER A 505 -10.58 -6.82 -13.02
CA SER A 505 -9.25 -6.61 -12.42
C SER A 505 -8.14 -6.73 -13.46
N PHE A 506 -7.16 -5.83 -13.39
CA PHE A 506 -5.95 -5.88 -14.24
C PHE A 506 -4.84 -6.75 -13.65
N VAL A 507 -5.00 -7.24 -12.43
CA VAL A 507 -3.96 -7.98 -11.67
C VAL A 507 -4.45 -9.34 -11.17
N SER A 508 -5.65 -9.76 -11.57
CA SER A 508 -6.26 -11.05 -11.22
C SER A 508 -7.38 -11.38 -12.20
N ASP A 509 -7.84 -12.63 -12.26
CA ASP A 509 -8.97 -13.01 -13.12
C ASP A 509 -10.36 -12.63 -12.57
N TRP A 510 -10.43 -11.95 -11.42
CA TRP A 510 -11.69 -11.46 -10.85
C TRP A 510 -12.36 -10.38 -11.70
N LYS A 511 -13.64 -10.60 -12.00
CA LYS A 511 -14.43 -9.71 -12.86
C LYS A 511 -15.35 -8.79 -12.07
N LEU A 512 -15.81 -7.73 -12.73
CA LEU A 512 -16.85 -6.84 -12.23
C LEU A 512 -18.11 -7.61 -11.80
N ASP A 513 -18.51 -8.57 -12.64
CA ASP A 513 -19.66 -9.42 -12.37
C ASP A 513 -19.50 -10.27 -11.09
N ASP A 514 -18.28 -10.74 -10.79
CA ASP A 514 -17.98 -11.54 -9.59
C ASP A 514 -18.05 -10.70 -8.33
N ALA A 515 -17.46 -9.49 -8.35
CA ALA A 515 -17.51 -8.58 -7.23
C ALA A 515 -18.94 -8.16 -6.89
N TYR A 516 -19.75 -7.83 -7.89
CA TYR A 516 -21.15 -7.47 -7.70
C TYR A 516 -21.99 -8.66 -7.23
N ALA A 517 -21.78 -9.86 -7.78
CA ALA A 517 -22.56 -11.02 -7.38
C ALA A 517 -22.22 -11.49 -5.96
N PHE A 518 -20.97 -11.32 -5.53
CA PHE A 518 -20.57 -11.54 -4.13
C PHE A 518 -21.12 -10.43 -3.21
N ALA A 519 -21.10 -9.16 -3.64
CA ALA A 519 -21.70 -8.05 -2.91
C ALA A 519 -23.22 -8.21 -2.71
N ASN A 520 -23.91 -8.82 -3.68
CA ASN A 520 -25.36 -9.02 -3.62
C ASN A 520 -25.80 -9.93 -2.45
N ILE A 521 -24.90 -10.72 -1.87
CA ILE A 521 -25.13 -11.49 -0.64
C ILE A 521 -25.46 -10.54 0.54
N PHE A 522 -24.81 -9.37 0.59
CA PHE A 522 -24.95 -8.37 1.65
C PHE A 522 -25.99 -7.29 1.36
N SER A 523 -26.69 -7.38 0.24
CA SER A 523 -27.69 -6.39 -0.19
C SER A 523 -29.12 -6.87 0.06
N GLU A 524 -29.99 -5.96 0.53
CA GLU A 524 -31.43 -6.22 0.69
C GLU A 524 -32.18 -6.20 -0.64
N THR A 525 -31.67 -5.45 -1.62
CA THR A 525 -32.22 -5.36 -2.97
C THR A 525 -31.21 -5.84 -3.99
N PRO A 526 -31.62 -6.47 -5.10
CA PRO A 526 -30.71 -6.84 -6.17
C PRO A 526 -29.88 -5.63 -6.62
N LEU A 527 -28.56 -5.80 -6.68
CA LEU A 527 -27.65 -4.74 -7.12
C LEU A 527 -27.65 -4.64 -8.64
N GLU A 528 -27.75 -3.42 -9.17
CA GLU A 528 -27.41 -3.16 -10.57
C GLU A 528 -25.89 -3.08 -10.72
N ILE A 529 -25.33 -3.77 -11.71
CA ILE A 529 -23.90 -3.71 -12.01
C ILE A 529 -23.61 -2.33 -12.59
N ASN A 530 -22.73 -1.59 -11.93
CA ASN A 530 -22.23 -0.32 -12.42
C ASN A 530 -20.75 -0.46 -12.77
N ARG A 531 -20.36 0.09 -13.93
CA ARG A 531 -18.94 0.27 -14.27
C ARG A 531 -18.53 1.65 -13.77
N CYS A 532 -17.73 1.67 -12.69
CA CYS A 532 -17.61 2.85 -11.84
C CYS A 532 -19.03 3.35 -11.48
N ASP A 533 -19.38 4.60 -11.80
CA ASP A 533 -20.71 5.16 -11.49
C ASP A 533 -21.71 5.07 -12.66
N ILE A 534 -21.42 4.29 -13.70
CA ILE A 534 -22.26 4.15 -14.89
C ILE A 534 -23.05 2.84 -14.83
N PRO A 535 -24.39 2.88 -14.74
CA PRO A 535 -25.21 1.67 -14.75
C PRO A 535 -25.14 0.92 -16.07
N THR A 536 -25.06 -0.41 -16.00
CA THR A 536 -25.01 -1.28 -17.19
C THR A 536 -26.38 -1.77 -17.65
N GLY A 537 -27.45 -1.56 -16.85
CA GLY A 537 -28.77 -2.15 -17.08
C GLY A 537 -28.86 -3.63 -16.71
N LYS A 538 -27.76 -4.25 -16.28
CA LYS A 538 -27.71 -5.66 -15.86
C LYS A 538 -27.77 -5.76 -14.34
N MET A 539 -28.73 -6.54 -13.84
CA MET A 539 -28.79 -6.90 -12.42
C MET A 539 -27.77 -7.99 -12.11
N ALA A 540 -27.09 -7.85 -10.97
CA ALA A 540 -26.16 -8.84 -10.46
C ALA A 540 -26.89 -10.11 -10.01
N ASP A 541 -26.26 -11.26 -10.22
CA ASP A 541 -26.66 -12.52 -9.60
C ASP A 541 -26.25 -12.55 -8.12
N THR A 542 -26.46 -13.65 -7.40
CA THR A 542 -25.97 -13.88 -6.04
C THR A 542 -25.13 -15.15 -6.01
N ARG A 543 -23.81 -15.03 -5.80
CA ARG A 543 -22.92 -16.22 -5.79
C ARG A 543 -21.67 -16.03 -4.95
N LEU A 544 -21.08 -17.15 -4.54
CA LEU A 544 -19.75 -17.22 -3.94
C LEU A 544 -18.67 -16.93 -4.99
N LEU A 545 -17.52 -16.44 -4.54
CA LEU A 545 -16.33 -16.28 -5.40
C LEU A 545 -15.84 -17.62 -5.95
N TRP A 546 -16.00 -18.70 -5.17
CA TRP A 546 -15.76 -20.08 -5.59
C TRP A 546 -17.08 -20.86 -5.58
N PRO A 547 -17.69 -21.11 -6.76
CA PRO A 547 -18.95 -21.84 -6.86
C PRO A 547 -18.89 -23.27 -6.30
N GLU A 548 -17.71 -23.90 -6.25
CA GLU A 548 -17.55 -25.24 -5.67
C GLU A 548 -17.83 -25.30 -4.15
N LEU A 549 -17.86 -24.17 -3.45
CA LEU A 549 -18.27 -24.10 -2.03
C LEU A 549 -19.79 -24.19 -1.82
N GLY A 550 -20.56 -24.20 -2.92
CA GLY A 550 -22.00 -24.31 -2.91
C GLY A 550 -22.70 -23.08 -3.50
N ASN A 551 -24.03 -23.09 -3.40
CA ASN A 551 -24.88 -22.03 -3.94
C ASN A 551 -25.56 -21.25 -2.81
N ILE A 552 -25.65 -19.93 -2.95
CA ILE A 552 -26.42 -19.07 -2.05
C ILE A 552 -27.68 -18.63 -2.79
N PRO A 553 -28.89 -18.93 -2.29
CA PRO A 553 -30.12 -18.51 -2.94
C PRO A 553 -30.17 -17.00 -3.16
N SER A 554 -30.55 -16.57 -4.37
CA SER A 554 -30.79 -15.17 -4.68
C SER A 554 -32.02 -14.62 -3.96
N SER A 555 -32.99 -15.49 -3.63
CA SER A 555 -34.16 -15.19 -2.81
C SER A 555 -33.87 -15.48 -1.33
N GLY A 556 -33.85 -14.44 -0.49
CA GLY A 556 -33.65 -14.56 0.95
C GLY A 556 -33.27 -13.24 1.60
N SER A 557 -33.47 -13.11 2.91
CA SER A 557 -32.98 -11.94 3.65
C SER A 557 -31.45 -11.91 3.68
N VAL A 558 -30.87 -10.73 3.90
CA VAL A 558 -29.41 -10.62 4.09
C VAL A 558 -28.91 -11.53 5.20
N GLU A 559 -29.68 -11.69 6.29
CA GLU A 559 -29.35 -12.59 7.39
C GLU A 559 -29.25 -14.05 6.93
N GLN A 560 -30.22 -14.55 6.17
CA GLN A 560 -30.20 -15.92 5.64
C GLN A 560 -29.02 -16.15 4.69
N LYS A 561 -28.79 -15.21 3.75
CA LYS A 561 -27.66 -15.28 2.81
C LYS A 561 -26.31 -15.25 3.54
N SER A 562 -26.21 -14.44 4.60
CA SER A 562 -25.02 -14.33 5.45
C SER A 562 -24.75 -15.62 6.23
N GLN A 563 -25.79 -16.31 6.72
CA GLN A 563 -25.66 -17.62 7.38
C GLN A 563 -25.16 -18.71 6.42
N GLU A 564 -25.68 -18.73 5.18
CA GLU A 564 -25.20 -19.64 4.15
C GLU A 564 -23.76 -19.33 3.73
N LEU A 565 -23.39 -18.06 3.59
CA LEU A 565 -22.00 -17.64 3.36
C LEU A 565 -21.08 -18.10 4.50
N ALA A 566 -21.49 -17.87 5.76
CA ALA A 566 -20.74 -18.28 6.94
C ALA A 566 -20.51 -19.79 6.96
N ARG A 567 -21.55 -20.58 6.65
CA ARG A 567 -21.45 -22.04 6.53
C ARG A 567 -20.51 -22.43 5.40
N ALA A 568 -20.64 -21.84 4.22
CA ALA A 568 -19.85 -22.16 3.04
C ALA A 568 -18.36 -21.85 3.22
N LEU A 569 -18.03 -20.71 3.81
CA LEU A 569 -16.63 -20.29 3.96
C LEU A 569 -15.89 -21.01 5.09
N THR A 570 -16.59 -21.61 6.06
CA THR A 570 -15.98 -22.27 7.22
C THR A 570 -16.01 -23.79 7.16
N GLN A 571 -16.24 -24.34 5.98
CA GLN A 571 -16.14 -25.78 5.73
C GLN A 571 -14.67 -26.22 5.72
N PRO A 572 -14.31 -27.40 6.26
CA PRO A 572 -12.96 -27.95 6.18
C PRO A 572 -12.39 -28.03 4.75
N GLU A 573 -13.26 -28.22 3.76
CA GLU A 573 -12.94 -28.28 2.33
C GLU A 573 -12.47 -26.93 1.76
N ASN A 574 -12.77 -25.82 2.46
CA ASN A 574 -12.26 -24.50 2.10
C ASN A 574 -10.82 -24.31 2.59
N GLY A 575 -9.84 -24.88 1.88
CA GLY A 575 -8.43 -24.69 2.21
C GLY A 575 -7.97 -23.22 2.14
N ARG A 576 -8.64 -22.37 1.34
CA ARG A 576 -8.27 -20.96 1.16
C ARG A 576 -8.34 -20.17 2.47
N ILE A 577 -9.40 -20.33 3.25
CA ILE A 577 -9.58 -19.54 4.47
C ILE A 577 -8.48 -19.84 5.51
N TYR A 578 -8.14 -21.13 5.67
CA TYR A 578 -7.16 -21.57 6.66
C TYR A 578 -5.74 -21.25 6.22
N ARG A 579 -5.40 -21.44 4.94
CA ARG A 579 -4.12 -20.99 4.38
C ARG A 579 -3.92 -19.49 4.55
N THR A 580 -4.97 -18.70 4.33
CA THR A 580 -4.89 -17.24 4.46
C THR A 580 -4.55 -16.84 5.89
N LEU A 581 -5.23 -17.41 6.90
CA LEU A 581 -4.90 -17.12 8.29
C LEU A 581 -3.49 -17.60 8.65
N VAL A 582 -3.14 -18.85 8.32
CA VAL A 582 -1.80 -19.41 8.59
C VAL A 582 -0.71 -18.54 7.98
N ASN A 583 -0.89 -18.12 6.72
CA ASN A 583 0.04 -17.25 6.02
C ASN A 583 0.21 -15.89 6.70
N ARG A 584 -0.89 -15.30 7.19
CA ARG A 584 -0.87 -14.01 7.90
C ARG A 584 -0.21 -14.12 9.27
N ILE A 585 -0.50 -15.16 10.05
CA ILE A 585 0.16 -15.42 11.34
C ILE A 585 1.65 -15.68 11.15
N TRP A 586 2.01 -16.49 10.14
CA TRP A 586 3.41 -16.68 9.75
C TRP A 586 4.06 -15.35 9.39
N GLY A 587 3.43 -14.55 8.53
CA GLY A 587 3.95 -13.25 8.12
C GLY A 587 4.11 -12.26 9.28
N GLN A 588 3.17 -12.27 10.22
CA GLN A 588 3.23 -11.44 11.43
C GLN A 588 4.45 -11.79 12.29
N LEU A 589 4.78 -13.07 12.44
CA LEU A 589 5.91 -13.55 13.27
C LEU A 589 7.27 -13.50 12.53
N MET A 590 7.27 -13.89 11.26
CA MET A 590 8.48 -14.10 10.47
C MET A 590 8.85 -12.89 9.59
N GLY A 591 8.01 -11.86 9.53
CA GLY A 591 8.22 -10.63 8.75
C GLY A 591 7.86 -10.74 7.26
N ARG A 592 7.65 -11.96 6.76
CA ARG A 592 7.13 -12.21 5.41
C ARG A 592 6.25 -13.45 5.45
N GLY A 593 5.09 -13.40 4.80
CA GLY A 593 4.23 -14.58 4.61
C GLY A 593 4.94 -15.70 3.83
N ILE A 594 4.38 -16.90 3.89
CA ILE A 594 4.70 -17.98 2.95
C ILE A 594 4.36 -17.56 1.52
N VAL A 595 3.19 -16.95 1.35
CA VAL A 595 2.79 -16.15 0.18
C VAL A 595 2.91 -14.67 0.55
N ALA A 596 3.49 -13.86 -0.33
CA ALA A 596 3.61 -12.42 -0.15
C ALA A 596 3.25 -11.69 -1.47
N PRO A 597 2.47 -10.59 -1.43
CA PRO A 597 1.78 -10.02 -0.27
C PRO A 597 0.73 -10.96 0.35
N THR A 598 0.37 -10.74 1.62
CA THR A 598 -0.53 -11.65 2.37
C THR A 598 -2.00 -11.56 1.95
N ASP A 599 -2.37 -10.56 1.14
CA ASP A 599 -3.68 -10.35 0.54
C ASP A 599 -3.75 -10.75 -0.95
N GLU A 600 -2.69 -11.39 -1.45
CA GLU A 600 -2.62 -11.96 -2.80
C GLU A 600 -2.30 -13.46 -2.73
N MET A 601 -3.18 -14.23 -2.10
CA MET A 601 -2.97 -15.68 -1.86
C MET A 601 -2.90 -16.54 -3.14
N ASP A 602 -3.18 -15.92 -4.28
CA ASP A 602 -3.01 -16.47 -5.62
C ASP A 602 -1.55 -16.45 -6.11
N LYS A 603 -0.65 -15.72 -5.46
CA LYS A 603 0.80 -15.77 -5.73
C LYS A 603 1.43 -17.07 -5.28
N GLN A 604 2.59 -17.39 -5.86
CA GLN A 604 3.32 -18.61 -5.52
C GLN A 604 3.87 -18.53 -4.09
N PRO A 605 3.62 -19.54 -3.24
CA PRO A 605 4.32 -19.65 -1.97
C PRO A 605 5.77 -20.11 -2.18
N TRP A 606 6.70 -19.68 -1.32
CA TRP A 606 8.05 -20.26 -1.33
C TRP A 606 8.05 -21.73 -0.88
N SER A 607 7.04 -22.17 -0.12
CA SER A 607 6.78 -23.58 0.18
C SER A 607 5.28 -23.87 0.23
N GLN A 608 4.75 -24.46 -0.84
CA GLN A 608 3.32 -24.84 -0.92
C GLN A 608 3.00 -25.98 0.06
N ASP A 609 3.87 -26.98 0.21
CA ASP A 609 3.61 -28.13 1.10
C ASP A 609 3.56 -27.71 2.57
N LEU A 610 4.45 -26.81 3.01
CA LEU A 610 4.40 -26.26 4.37
C LEU A 610 3.08 -25.53 4.63
N LEU A 611 2.69 -24.63 3.72
CA LEU A 611 1.46 -23.83 3.84
C LEU A 611 0.22 -24.73 3.95
N ASP A 612 0.14 -25.75 3.09
CA ASP A 612 -0.97 -26.69 3.07
C ASP A 612 -1.02 -27.55 4.33
N TRP A 613 0.13 -28.10 4.73
CA TRP A 613 0.23 -28.90 5.93
C TRP A 613 -0.16 -28.11 7.19
N MET A 614 0.34 -26.87 7.32
CA MET A 614 -0.01 -26.01 8.46
C MET A 614 -1.50 -25.64 8.48
N ALA A 615 -2.12 -25.42 7.32
CA ALA A 615 -3.55 -25.15 7.24
C ALA A 615 -4.40 -26.35 7.69
N ILE A 616 -4.00 -27.57 7.34
CA ILE A 616 -4.67 -28.79 7.80
C ILE A 616 -4.44 -29.02 9.28
N TYR A 617 -3.18 -28.94 9.73
CA TYR A 617 -2.84 -29.05 11.15
C TYR A 617 -3.69 -28.07 11.98
N PHE A 618 -3.84 -26.83 11.51
CA PHE A 618 -4.66 -25.84 12.17
C PHE A 618 -6.14 -26.24 12.26
N ALA A 619 -6.70 -26.81 11.19
CA ALA A 619 -8.07 -27.30 11.18
C ALA A 619 -8.26 -28.52 12.10
N GLU A 620 -7.34 -29.49 12.07
CA GLU A 620 -7.36 -30.70 12.90
C GLU A 620 -7.20 -30.39 14.40
N GLU A 621 -6.43 -29.36 14.73
CA GLU A 621 -6.22 -28.90 16.10
C GLU A 621 -7.37 -28.04 16.65
N GLY A 622 -8.49 -27.96 15.92
CA GLY A 622 -9.72 -27.29 16.34
C GLY A 622 -9.75 -25.79 16.05
N TYR A 623 -9.03 -25.35 15.01
CA TYR A 623 -8.95 -23.95 14.60
C TYR A 623 -8.40 -23.02 15.69
N ASP A 624 -7.51 -23.57 16.53
CA ASP A 624 -6.94 -22.92 17.72
C ASP A 624 -5.70 -22.07 17.34
N ILE A 625 -5.85 -20.75 17.43
CA ILE A 625 -4.79 -19.80 17.06
C ILE A 625 -3.60 -19.89 18.02
N LYS A 626 -3.83 -20.10 19.33
CA LYS A 626 -2.74 -20.24 20.29
C LYS A 626 -1.91 -21.49 20.03
N LYS A 627 -2.52 -22.60 19.61
CA LYS A 627 -1.78 -23.80 19.18
C LYS A 627 -0.95 -23.55 17.91
N LEU A 628 -1.48 -22.78 16.95
CA LEU A 628 -0.71 -22.37 15.77
C LEU A 628 0.50 -21.50 16.15
N LEU A 629 0.30 -20.51 17.04
CA LEU A 629 1.39 -19.68 17.57
C LEU A 629 2.42 -20.51 18.33
N TYR A 630 1.98 -21.45 19.15
CA TYR A 630 2.85 -22.39 19.85
C TYR A 630 3.67 -23.25 18.88
N LEU A 631 3.04 -23.80 17.84
CA LEU A 631 3.72 -24.58 16.80
C LEU A 631 4.85 -23.76 16.15
N ILE A 632 4.57 -22.52 15.75
CA ILE A 632 5.56 -21.67 15.08
C ILE A 632 6.68 -21.27 16.06
N THR A 633 6.33 -20.70 17.21
CA THR A 633 7.31 -20.10 18.14
C THR A 633 8.19 -21.12 18.86
N THR A 634 7.78 -22.39 18.94
CA THR A 634 8.61 -23.49 19.47
C THR A 634 9.44 -24.20 18.42
N SER A 635 9.33 -23.84 17.14
CA SER A 635 10.12 -24.41 16.06
C SER A 635 11.57 -23.92 16.08
N LYS A 636 12.50 -24.74 15.59
CA LYS A 636 13.89 -24.34 15.35
C LYS A 636 13.96 -23.24 14.29
N THR A 637 13.07 -23.29 13.30
CA THR A 637 12.91 -22.29 12.24
C THR A 637 12.65 -20.88 12.79
N TYR A 638 11.71 -20.74 13.72
CA TYR A 638 11.44 -19.46 14.38
C TYR A 638 12.61 -18.98 15.23
N GLN A 639 13.48 -19.89 15.69
CA GLN A 639 14.65 -19.59 16.52
C GLN A 639 15.91 -19.28 15.70
N LEU A 640 15.81 -19.22 14.36
CA LEU A 640 16.95 -18.82 13.51
C LEU A 640 17.29 -17.33 13.71
N PRO A 641 18.54 -16.92 13.42
CA PRO A 641 18.92 -15.51 13.36
C PRO A 641 18.05 -14.74 12.36
N SER A 642 17.74 -13.47 12.66
CA SER A 642 17.03 -12.64 11.69
C SER A 642 17.91 -12.27 10.50
N VAL A 643 17.24 -12.03 9.38
CA VAL A 643 17.82 -11.64 8.11
C VAL A 643 17.46 -10.18 7.85
N THR A 644 18.47 -9.38 7.49
CA THR A 644 18.25 -8.01 7.04
C THR A 644 18.06 -7.98 5.53
N VAL A 645 17.03 -7.28 5.07
CA VAL A 645 16.76 -7.06 3.66
C VAL A 645 17.14 -5.62 3.31
N ALA A 646 18.06 -5.45 2.35
CA ALA A 646 18.52 -4.12 1.93
C ALA A 646 17.48 -3.40 1.07
N ASP A 647 16.86 -4.13 0.14
CA ASP A 647 15.81 -3.61 -0.74
C ASP A 647 14.46 -4.24 -0.39
N PRO A 648 13.49 -3.48 0.15
CA PRO A 648 12.17 -3.98 0.48
C PRO A 648 11.41 -4.61 -0.69
N ALA A 649 11.70 -4.25 -1.95
CA ALA A 649 11.04 -4.86 -3.10
C ALA A 649 11.27 -6.38 -3.16
N THR A 650 12.44 -6.83 -2.69
CA THR A 650 12.78 -8.27 -2.62
C THR A 650 11.87 -9.06 -1.68
N ILE A 651 11.18 -8.42 -0.73
CA ILE A 651 10.23 -9.09 0.17
C ILE A 651 9.05 -9.67 -0.61
N ASN A 652 8.58 -8.96 -1.64
CA ASN A 652 7.44 -9.40 -2.47
C ASN A 652 7.87 -10.00 -3.82
N ALA A 653 9.18 -10.16 -4.05
CA ALA A 653 9.69 -10.73 -5.29
C ALA A 653 9.39 -12.23 -5.41
N ASP A 654 9.15 -12.69 -6.64
CA ASP A 654 8.83 -14.09 -6.94
C ASP A 654 10.03 -15.03 -6.73
N ASN A 655 11.25 -14.50 -6.81
CA ASN A 655 12.50 -15.24 -6.59
C ASN A 655 12.96 -15.23 -5.12
N PHE A 656 12.10 -14.85 -4.17
CA PHE A 656 12.43 -14.82 -2.75
C PHE A 656 12.88 -16.20 -2.23
N VAL A 657 14.02 -16.22 -1.54
CA VAL A 657 14.56 -17.41 -0.87
C VAL A 657 14.48 -17.24 0.63
N PHE A 658 13.77 -18.15 1.30
CA PHE A 658 13.63 -18.13 2.75
C PHE A 658 14.89 -18.69 3.44
N THR A 659 15.57 -17.87 4.24
CA THR A 659 16.76 -18.30 5.03
C THR A 659 16.59 -18.09 6.54
N GLY A 660 15.53 -17.42 6.96
CA GLY A 660 15.24 -17.07 8.34
C GLY A 660 14.15 -16.01 8.41
N MET A 661 13.75 -15.63 9.63
CA MET A 661 12.81 -14.53 9.81
C MET A 661 13.44 -13.20 9.40
N LEU A 662 12.63 -12.27 8.91
CA LEU A 662 13.11 -10.91 8.64
C LEU A 662 13.18 -10.11 9.93
N LYS A 663 14.19 -9.25 10.04
CA LYS A 663 14.27 -8.25 11.11
C LYS A 663 13.04 -7.35 11.02
N ARG A 664 12.24 -7.29 12.09
CA ARG A 664 10.99 -6.52 12.13
C ARG A 664 11.12 -5.35 13.07
N LYS A 665 10.59 -4.21 12.66
CA LYS A 665 10.44 -3.06 13.56
C LYS A 665 9.30 -3.33 14.55
N LEU A 666 9.43 -2.85 15.79
CA LEU A 666 8.32 -2.83 16.74
C LEU A 666 7.15 -2.03 16.15
N THR A 667 5.92 -2.53 16.36
CA THR A 667 4.74 -1.74 16.04
C THR A 667 4.67 -0.51 16.94
N ALA A 668 3.88 0.50 16.54
CA ALA A 668 3.64 1.68 17.35
C ALA A 668 3.22 1.33 18.79
N GLU A 669 2.36 0.32 18.94
CA GLU A 669 1.89 -0.17 20.23
C GLU A 669 3.01 -0.84 21.03
N GLN A 670 3.77 -1.76 20.43
CA GLN A 670 4.90 -2.42 21.09
C GLN A 670 5.99 -1.41 21.51
N PHE A 671 6.29 -0.42 20.68
CA PHE A 671 7.25 0.63 21.00
C PHE A 671 6.76 1.48 22.19
N ALA A 672 5.51 1.96 22.13
CA ALA A 672 4.92 2.76 23.19
C ALA A 672 4.86 1.99 24.52
N ASP A 673 4.50 0.71 24.47
CA ASP A 673 4.42 -0.17 25.63
C ASP A 673 5.81 -0.50 26.18
N ALA A 674 6.82 -0.69 25.32
CA ALA A 674 8.20 -0.89 25.76
C ALA A 674 8.78 0.35 26.44
N VAL A 675 8.55 1.55 25.90
CA VAL A 675 8.91 2.81 26.56
C VAL A 675 8.17 2.95 27.89
N SER A 676 6.90 2.56 27.94
CA SER A 676 6.10 2.60 29.18
C SER A 676 6.65 1.69 30.29
N MET A 677 7.24 0.54 29.92
CA MET A 677 7.87 -0.38 30.88
C MET A 677 9.28 0.01 31.31
N VAL A 678 10.00 0.77 30.49
CA VAL A 678 11.41 1.10 30.71
C VAL A 678 11.58 2.50 31.29
N VAL A 679 10.79 3.45 30.83
CA VAL A 679 10.95 4.88 31.11
C VAL A 679 9.87 5.34 32.07
N HIS A 680 8.63 5.44 31.57
CA HIS A 680 7.46 5.94 32.28
C HIS A 680 6.22 5.67 31.41
N PRO A 681 5.04 5.35 31.97
CA PRO A 681 3.82 5.15 31.20
C PRO A 681 3.52 6.32 30.24
N ILE A 682 3.45 6.04 28.94
CA ILE A 682 3.10 7.07 27.94
C ILE A 682 1.64 7.53 28.13
N TYR A 683 0.76 6.59 28.49
CA TYR A 683 -0.67 6.84 28.61
C TYR A 683 -1.15 6.63 30.04
N SER A 684 -1.98 7.57 30.49
CA SER A 684 -2.74 7.47 31.73
C SER A 684 -4.12 6.84 31.49
N VAL A 685 -4.83 6.54 32.58
CA VAL A 685 -6.17 5.92 32.54
C VAL A 685 -7.18 6.77 31.76
N GLU A 686 -7.01 8.10 31.75
CA GLU A 686 -7.88 9.03 31.01
C GLU A 686 -7.78 8.87 29.48
N ALA A 687 -6.68 8.29 28.97
CA ALA A 687 -6.50 8.02 27.54
C ALA A 687 -7.23 6.74 27.08
N LEU A 688 -7.68 5.90 28.02
CA LEU A 688 -8.32 4.62 27.74
C LEU A 688 -9.60 4.82 26.92
N LYS A 689 -9.71 4.13 25.77
CA LYS A 689 -10.93 4.14 24.94
C LYS A 689 -11.70 2.84 25.01
N TYR A 690 -10.99 1.73 25.19
CA TYR A 690 -11.59 0.45 25.42
C TYR A 690 -11.07 -0.13 26.73
N ASN A 691 -11.96 -0.41 27.67
CA ASN A 691 -11.64 -1.01 28.96
C ASN A 691 -12.08 -2.48 28.98
N PRO A 692 -11.20 -3.43 28.64
CA PRO A 692 -11.55 -4.85 28.66
C PRO A 692 -11.81 -5.41 30.06
N LEU A 693 -11.25 -4.79 31.11
CA LEU A 693 -11.31 -5.30 32.48
C LEU A 693 -12.52 -4.76 33.26
N GLY A 694 -13.20 -3.74 32.75
CA GLY A 694 -14.38 -3.12 33.36
C GLY A 694 -14.11 -2.38 34.68
N ASN A 695 -12.89 -2.39 35.20
CA ASN A 695 -12.45 -1.65 36.38
C ASN A 695 -11.18 -0.85 36.06
N GLU A 696 -11.28 0.48 36.11
CA GLU A 696 -10.15 1.39 35.86
C GLU A 696 -9.01 1.25 36.88
N GLU A 697 -9.29 0.77 38.10
CA GLU A 697 -8.24 0.50 39.10
C GLU A 697 -7.31 -0.63 38.68
N ALA A 698 -7.76 -1.50 37.78
CA ALA A 698 -6.94 -2.57 37.24
C ALA A 698 -5.75 -2.05 36.41
N PHE A 699 -5.71 -0.76 36.05
CA PHE A 699 -4.62 -0.13 35.31
C PHE A 699 -3.63 0.67 36.18
N LYS A 700 -3.80 0.67 37.51
CA LYS A 700 -3.02 1.53 38.43
C LYS A 700 -1.71 0.91 38.95
N ASN A 701 -1.39 -0.35 38.62
CA ASN A 701 -0.15 -1.01 39.06
C ASN A 701 0.90 -1.03 37.93
N VAL A 702 2.18 -1.11 38.28
CA VAL A 702 3.33 -1.03 37.34
C VAL A 702 3.25 -2.07 36.20
N ASN A 703 2.63 -3.23 36.46
CA ASN A 703 2.43 -4.29 35.45
C ASN A 703 1.18 -4.09 34.57
N SER A 704 0.40 -3.03 34.79
CA SER A 704 -0.93 -2.87 34.20
C SER A 704 -1.16 -1.51 33.56
N PHE A 705 -0.10 -0.74 33.28
CA PHE A 705 -0.23 0.58 32.63
C PHE A 705 -1.14 0.52 31.39
N VAL A 706 -1.67 1.67 30.98
CA VAL A 706 -2.56 1.72 29.81
C VAL A 706 -1.78 1.37 28.56
N ARG A 707 -2.03 0.16 28.06
CA ARG A 707 -1.45 -0.36 26.82
C ARG A 707 -1.92 0.48 25.63
N ALA A 708 -0.99 0.80 24.72
CA ALA A 708 -1.28 1.61 23.53
C ALA A 708 -2.34 0.98 22.61
N ALA A 709 -2.49 -0.35 22.65
CA ALA A 709 -3.56 -1.07 21.96
C ALA A 709 -4.98 -0.62 22.38
N LEU A 710 -5.16 -0.10 23.61
CA LEU A 710 -6.45 0.24 24.22
C LEU A 710 -6.83 1.73 24.09
N VAL A 711 -5.93 2.55 23.55
CA VAL A 711 -6.14 4.00 23.36
C VAL A 711 -6.50 4.33 21.91
N GLN A 712 -7.06 5.53 21.71
CA GLN A 712 -7.31 6.07 20.39
C GLN A 712 -6.01 6.25 19.61
N ASN A 713 -6.07 6.15 18.28
CA ASN A 713 -4.92 6.56 17.46
C ASN A 713 -4.68 8.08 17.63
N ASP A 714 -3.44 8.46 17.92
CA ASP A 714 -3.00 9.85 18.10
C ASP A 714 -1.83 10.16 17.14
N PRO A 715 -1.34 11.42 17.06
CA PRO A 715 -0.23 11.77 16.19
C PRO A 715 1.06 10.97 16.44
N PHE A 716 1.34 10.60 17.70
CA PHE A 716 2.53 9.83 18.07
C PHE A 716 2.45 8.40 17.51
N LEU A 717 1.34 7.69 17.76
CA LEU A 717 1.13 6.35 17.22
C LEU A 717 1.06 6.35 15.69
N THR A 718 0.43 7.37 15.11
CA THR A 718 0.36 7.54 13.65
C THR A 718 1.76 7.71 13.05
N ALA A 719 2.60 8.55 13.65
CA ALA A 719 3.99 8.74 13.22
C ALA A 719 4.81 7.45 13.31
N LEU A 720 4.53 6.61 14.31
CA LEU A 720 5.16 5.29 14.47
C LEU A 720 4.58 4.19 13.57
N GLY A 721 3.54 4.49 12.79
CA GLY A 721 2.97 3.59 11.78
C GLY A 721 1.68 2.86 12.19
N ARG A 722 0.96 3.34 13.22
CA ARG A 722 -0.40 2.86 13.50
C ARG A 722 -1.36 3.38 12.43
N PRO A 723 -2.07 2.50 11.70
CA PRO A 723 -2.99 2.93 10.65
C PRO A 723 -4.26 3.55 11.22
N SER A 724 -4.96 4.34 10.41
CA SER A 724 -6.30 4.86 10.74
C SER A 724 -7.38 3.78 10.75
N ARG A 725 -7.12 2.62 10.14
CA ARG A 725 -8.04 1.47 9.99
C ARG A 725 -9.31 1.80 9.19
N GLU A 726 -9.25 2.84 8.36
CA GLU A 726 -10.29 3.13 7.35
C GLU A 726 -10.31 2.08 6.24
N ASN A 727 -9.17 1.45 5.96
CA ASN A 727 -8.98 0.34 5.03
C ASN A 727 -8.41 -0.88 5.76
N ILE A 728 -8.60 -2.07 5.19
CA ILE A 728 -7.95 -3.29 5.68
C ILE A 728 -6.44 -3.12 5.52
N ILE A 729 -5.70 -3.39 6.59
CA ILE A 729 -4.25 -3.47 6.58
C ILE A 729 -3.86 -4.91 6.91
N SER A 730 -3.40 -5.64 5.91
CA SER A 730 -3.02 -7.06 6.00
C SER A 730 -1.61 -7.28 6.54
N ALA A 731 -0.74 -6.31 6.30
CA ALA A 731 0.61 -6.19 6.85
C ALA A 731 0.95 -4.70 6.98
N ARG A 732 1.69 -4.33 8.02
CA ARG A 732 2.21 -2.96 8.18
C ARG A 732 3.55 -2.81 7.47
N GLU A 733 3.81 -1.65 6.90
CA GLU A 733 5.11 -1.32 6.33
C GLU A 733 6.18 -1.26 7.43
N GLY A 734 7.28 -1.97 7.23
CA GLY A 734 8.40 -2.02 8.17
C GLY A 734 9.41 -0.88 8.02
N GLN A 735 9.28 -0.05 6.98
CA GLN A 735 10.25 1.01 6.68
C GLN A 735 10.10 2.22 7.62
N ALA A 736 11.22 2.85 7.93
CA ALA A 736 11.23 4.10 8.67
C ALA A 736 10.73 5.25 7.77
N THR A 737 9.87 6.11 8.32
CA THR A 737 9.36 7.29 7.62
C THR A 737 10.01 8.55 8.16
N LEU A 738 10.04 9.62 7.36
CA LEU A 738 10.51 10.93 7.83
C LEU A 738 9.68 11.41 9.05
N LEU A 739 8.38 11.16 9.04
CA LEU A 739 7.49 11.53 10.13
C LEU A 739 7.89 10.81 11.43
N GLN A 740 8.21 9.51 11.34
CA GLN A 740 8.71 8.75 12.48
C GLN A 740 10.03 9.33 13.01
N ALA A 741 10.99 9.62 12.12
CA ALA A 741 12.28 10.17 12.51
C ALA A 741 12.12 11.52 13.23
N MET A 742 11.21 12.37 12.76
CA MET A 742 10.87 13.63 13.42
C MET A 742 10.25 13.38 14.80
N GLU A 743 9.24 12.51 14.90
CA GLU A 743 8.58 12.19 16.18
C GLU A 743 9.58 11.65 17.21
N LEU A 744 10.49 10.78 16.79
CA LEU A 744 11.52 10.22 17.68
C LEU A 744 12.61 11.23 18.06
N THR A 745 12.76 12.35 17.33
CA THR A 745 13.79 13.36 17.59
C THR A 745 13.25 14.55 18.41
N ASN A 746 12.00 14.95 18.18
CA ASN A 746 11.42 16.14 18.81
C ASN A 746 9.92 16.04 19.13
N GLY A 747 9.38 14.82 19.11
CA GLY A 747 8.00 14.55 19.46
C GLY A 747 7.68 14.97 20.88
N LYS A 748 6.62 15.78 21.04
CA LYS A 748 6.27 16.37 22.33
C LYS A 748 5.92 15.30 23.37
N LEU A 749 5.10 14.33 23.00
CA LEU A 749 4.63 13.29 23.92
C LEU A 749 5.82 12.45 24.43
N LEU A 750 6.67 11.98 23.52
CA LEU A 750 7.86 11.21 23.88
C LEU A 750 8.82 12.01 24.78
N ASN A 751 9.07 13.28 24.44
CA ASN A 751 9.91 14.15 25.24
C ASN A 751 9.37 14.33 26.67
N GLU A 752 8.06 14.58 26.82
CA GLU A 752 7.43 14.72 28.15
C GLU A 752 7.49 13.42 28.95
N THR A 753 7.29 12.25 28.31
CA THR A 753 7.48 10.94 28.94
C THR A 753 8.92 10.73 29.41
N LEU A 754 9.91 11.08 28.58
CA LEU A 754 11.32 10.94 28.92
C LEU A 754 11.72 11.84 30.09
N ILE A 755 11.21 13.08 30.17
CA ILE A 755 11.43 13.97 31.32
C ILE A 755 10.85 13.37 32.61
N ALA A 756 9.63 12.84 32.54
CA ALA A 756 8.98 12.22 33.68
C ALA A 756 9.77 11.00 34.19
N GLY A 757 10.11 10.07 33.28
CA GLY A 757 10.92 8.90 33.63
C GLY A 757 12.31 9.27 34.11
N ALA A 758 12.97 10.26 33.49
CA ALA A 758 14.30 10.69 33.91
C ALA A 758 14.34 11.21 35.35
N LYS A 759 13.27 11.87 35.80
CA LYS A 759 13.13 12.28 37.19
C LYS A 759 13.04 11.07 38.13
N GLU A 760 12.19 10.10 37.81
CA GLU A 760 12.02 8.86 38.59
C GLU A 760 13.35 8.08 38.68
N TRP A 761 14.03 7.89 37.55
CA TRP A 761 15.31 7.20 37.48
C TRP A 761 16.43 7.92 38.26
N ALA A 762 16.47 9.26 38.21
CA ALA A 762 17.45 10.05 38.96
C ALA A 762 17.20 10.01 40.48
N ASP A 763 15.94 9.94 40.91
CA ASP A 763 15.59 9.81 42.33
C ASP A 763 16.01 8.43 42.89
N ASP A 764 15.93 7.37 42.07
CA ASP A 764 16.26 5.99 42.46
C ASP A 764 17.76 5.64 42.38
N HIS A 765 18.55 6.35 41.55
CA HIS A 765 19.95 6.02 41.29
C HIS A 765 20.86 7.23 41.46
N GLN A 766 21.80 7.17 42.41
CA GLN A 766 22.71 8.29 42.69
C GLN A 766 24.10 8.18 42.02
N SER A 767 24.42 7.04 41.40
CA SER A 767 25.71 6.82 40.70
C SER A 767 25.47 6.66 39.19
N PRO A 768 26.26 7.33 38.33
CA PRO A 768 26.20 7.16 36.88
C PRO A 768 26.37 5.71 36.43
N GLU A 769 27.28 4.97 37.07
CA GLU A 769 27.56 3.57 36.75
C GLU A 769 26.37 2.67 37.08
N SER A 770 25.78 2.85 38.27
CA SER A 770 24.61 2.10 38.72
C SER A 770 23.40 2.38 37.83
N LEU A 771 23.16 3.65 37.50
CA LEU A 771 22.07 4.07 36.61
C LEU A 771 22.22 3.44 35.22
N THR A 772 23.41 3.58 34.61
CA THR A 772 23.67 3.05 33.27
C THR A 772 23.46 1.54 33.21
N GLU A 773 24.00 0.81 34.20
CA GLU A 773 23.83 -0.64 34.27
C GLU A 773 22.36 -1.03 34.41
N ALA A 774 21.59 -0.32 35.24
CA ALA A 774 20.17 -0.59 35.44
C ALA A 774 19.32 -0.30 34.19
N VAL A 775 19.55 0.84 33.51
CA VAL A 775 18.86 1.21 32.26
C VAL A 775 19.08 0.17 31.17
N PHE A 776 20.32 -0.29 30.97
CA PHE A 776 20.63 -1.30 29.94
C PHE A 776 20.06 -2.67 30.29
N ARG A 777 20.07 -3.06 31.57
CA ARG A 777 19.44 -4.30 32.02
C ARG A 777 17.92 -4.27 31.85
N GLN A 778 17.27 -3.15 32.17
CA GLN A 778 15.84 -2.96 31.98
C GLN A 778 15.45 -2.94 30.49
N SER A 779 16.26 -2.30 29.64
CA SER A 779 15.95 -2.11 28.21
C SER A 779 16.26 -3.35 27.36
N PHE A 780 17.40 -4.00 27.61
CA PHE A 780 17.99 -5.01 26.73
C PHE A 780 18.28 -6.35 27.43
N GLY A 781 18.14 -6.42 28.76
CA GLY A 781 18.46 -7.62 29.51
C GLY A 781 19.95 -7.97 29.55
N ARG A 782 20.83 -6.98 29.28
CA ARG A 782 22.29 -7.14 29.30
C ARG A 782 22.96 -5.93 29.92
N ALA A 783 24.21 -6.07 30.32
CA ALA A 783 25.07 -4.94 30.65
C ALA A 783 25.35 -4.09 29.39
N PRO A 784 25.64 -2.79 29.54
CA PRO A 784 26.18 -1.99 28.44
C PRO A 784 27.55 -2.53 28.04
N SER A 785 27.81 -2.50 26.74
CA SER A 785 29.14 -2.70 26.16
C SER A 785 30.11 -1.61 26.61
N GLU A 786 31.40 -1.79 26.33
CA GLU A 786 32.43 -0.79 26.68
C GLU A 786 32.17 0.56 26.00
N ASP A 787 31.76 0.56 24.72
CA ASP A 787 31.43 1.79 23.99
C ASP A 787 30.17 2.46 24.52
N GLU A 788 29.11 1.70 24.80
CA GLU A 788 27.87 2.22 25.40
C GLU A 788 28.15 2.81 26.78
N ARG A 789 28.99 2.15 27.58
CA ARG A 789 29.38 2.63 28.91
C ARG A 789 30.20 3.92 28.82
N ARG A 790 31.11 4.02 27.85
CA ARG A 790 31.89 5.24 27.60
C ARG A 790 30.96 6.42 27.26
N VAL A 791 30.04 6.24 26.32
CA VAL A 791 29.09 7.28 25.91
C VAL A 791 28.16 7.66 27.07
N ALA A 792 27.67 6.70 27.84
CA ALA A 792 26.83 6.99 29.01
C ALA A 792 27.59 7.80 30.07
N ASN A 793 28.86 7.49 30.32
CA ASN A 793 29.71 8.27 31.24
C ASN A 793 29.95 9.71 30.74
N GLU A 794 30.08 9.91 29.42
CA GLU A 794 30.16 11.24 28.81
C GLU A 794 28.86 12.04 29.03
N ILE A 795 27.70 11.41 28.85
CA ILE A 795 26.39 12.04 29.10
C ILE A 795 26.21 12.42 30.57
N LEU A 796 26.62 11.54 31.49
CA LEU A 796 26.43 11.69 32.94
C LEU A 796 27.62 12.35 33.67
N GLU A 797 28.56 12.97 32.94
CA GLU A 797 29.82 13.49 33.51
C GLU A 797 29.59 14.53 34.63
N ASN A 798 28.49 15.29 34.54
CA ASN A 798 28.12 16.36 35.46
C ASN A 798 27.19 15.90 36.59
N GLY A 799 26.95 14.59 36.69
CA GLY A 799 26.10 13.97 37.70
C GLY A 799 24.81 13.37 37.14
N VAL A 800 23.97 12.85 38.04
CA VAL A 800 22.69 12.21 37.72
C VAL A 800 21.54 13.21 37.90
N ASP A 801 21.52 14.26 37.07
CA ASP A 801 20.39 15.20 37.03
C ASP A 801 19.39 14.80 35.93
N THR A 802 18.15 15.31 36.04
CA THR A 802 17.05 14.93 35.15
C THR A 802 17.36 15.12 33.67
N ASN A 803 18.12 16.15 33.26
CA ASN A 803 18.42 16.36 31.84
C ASN A 803 19.42 15.32 31.34
N ALA A 804 20.49 15.05 32.10
CA ALA A 804 21.49 14.05 31.72
C ALA A 804 20.88 12.63 31.67
N VAL A 805 19.99 12.30 32.61
CA VAL A 805 19.25 11.03 32.57
C VAL A 805 18.28 10.98 31.38
N GLN A 806 17.60 12.09 31.07
CA GLN A 806 16.74 12.18 29.89
C GLN A 806 17.52 11.88 28.61
N ASP A 807 18.69 12.49 28.42
CA ASP A 807 19.53 12.28 27.26
C ASP A 807 20.01 10.82 27.14
N LEU A 808 20.38 10.19 28.26
CA LEU A 808 20.74 8.77 28.29
C LEU A 808 19.56 7.87 27.88
N LEU A 809 18.38 8.08 28.48
CA LEU A 809 17.17 7.32 28.16
C LEU A 809 16.79 7.51 26.69
N TRP A 810 16.88 8.74 26.18
CA TRP A 810 16.63 9.04 24.77
C TRP A 810 17.59 8.29 23.86
N ALA A 811 18.90 8.33 24.14
CA ALA A 811 19.89 7.60 23.36
C ALA A 811 19.61 6.09 23.34
N VAL A 812 19.22 5.52 24.48
CA VAL A 812 18.92 4.09 24.63
C VAL A 812 17.70 3.67 23.80
N ILE A 813 16.58 4.42 23.84
CA ILE A 813 15.37 4.05 23.08
C ILE A 813 15.56 4.20 21.56
N LEU A 814 16.55 5.00 21.13
CA LEU A 814 16.90 5.16 19.71
C LEU A 814 17.82 4.06 19.19
N LEU A 815 18.38 3.19 20.05
CA LEU A 815 19.20 2.08 19.58
C LEU A 815 18.36 1.09 18.75
N PRO A 816 18.93 0.50 17.68
CA PRO A 816 18.25 -0.53 16.89
C PRO A 816 17.77 -1.72 17.74
N GLU A 817 18.52 -2.12 18.76
CA GLU A 817 18.11 -3.21 19.67
C GLU A 817 16.82 -2.90 20.44
N PHE A 818 16.52 -1.61 20.66
CA PHE A 818 15.25 -1.19 21.27
C PHE A 818 14.12 -1.25 20.26
N GLN A 819 14.36 -0.79 19.04
CA GLN A 819 13.34 -0.56 18.02
C GLN A 819 12.96 -1.79 17.19
N PHE A 820 13.75 -2.86 17.24
CA PHE A 820 13.57 -4.04 16.39
C PHE A 820 13.42 -5.34 17.19
N ILE A 821 12.64 -6.25 16.62
CA ILE A 821 12.59 -7.66 16.95
C ILE A 821 13.57 -8.35 16.01
N GLU A 822 14.64 -8.90 16.59
CA GLU A 822 15.73 -9.59 15.90
C GLU A 822 15.71 -11.08 16.10
#